data_AF-A0A1V8S876-F1
#
_entry.id   AF-A0A1V8S876-F1
#
_cell.length_a   1.000
_cell.length_b   1.000
_cell.length_c   1.000
_cell.angle_alpha   90.00
_cell.angle_beta   90.00
_cell.angle_gamma   90.00
#
_symmetry.space_group_name_H-M   'P 1'
#
loop_
_entity.id
_entity.type
_entity.pdbx_description
1 polymer ?
#
loop_
_entity_poly.entity_id
_entity_poly.type
_entity_poly.pdbx_seq_one_letter_code
_entity_poly.pdbx_strand_id
1 'polypeptide(L)'
;MPSPSFVQRIIIKHPAYSGSNTILALPACDGTNASGQAHYVTVYSACVILANNRKDGWLSSSRSGVYFFHIECEPSAEPYPVIPNFRAWVFPHNDLPSLWHESAQIAATIEPRTATETCRLTNKRLACENAHIIPAAEKSWFVDNEMDQYGELGGRTGQDVADSPTNSIRLRRDVHILWDNMFFSIVPKKPQNCQREGLQWYAHSMVQDEELYADYHNQPTEPLAGRAVELLQPKLEYEDASAIAKGALALLPTLSTRALSQRDRQSMIALFSGLAADACALRLQCGNGDPTAVDKALELLEAGRGSLIGLALEDRHDVTNLRTSWPQHASRLGDLRAMLNVEAGSTGDSAPRASQQISPFKTLQDFHACVDEIRTLPGFGDFMMSPSIEEMKAAAVDGVVVVVNVGTLRSDALVVKPQAVRLIKLRHFDVDKARSWMAEIKGWSSESPSLEQSGRQNARYRVLLLWLWKSCVRDIMEGLGYRTHQSGKTLPRVWWIGTGVASSLPFHAAGRHCDSSTSTTSNVVISSYVPTIRALVHARGRAMDVSSYTGYEHKILLATMETTRGEPPLHGVRAEADAVKSAVGIECRVTHQEQTNAEAVLRLLPSNDMFHFAGHGMSDPVDPAESCIVFEKSDGASMPMIQDRLQVDRLFGANLQPAFLAFLSACSTAQNQQDVLADESIHLASGFLVAGFRHVIGCLWPSSDEVCVDVAREFYRALNMTDGKGVKDKALARALHFAVGKVYAIRRDHPFLWAQYIHMGA
;
A
#
# COMPACT_ATOMS: atom_id res chain seq x y z
N MET A 1 21.26 -32.87 -1.52
CA MET A 1 20.46 -32.55 -0.32
C MET A 1 19.19 -31.86 -0.79
N PRO A 2 18.01 -32.09 -0.18
CA PRO A 2 16.80 -31.36 -0.56
C PRO A 2 17.03 -29.87 -0.26
N SER A 3 16.62 -28.99 -1.19
CA SER A 3 16.55 -27.54 -0.97
C SER A 3 15.68 -27.25 0.26
N PRO A 4 16.14 -26.42 1.22
CA PRO A 4 15.31 -26.05 2.36
C PRO A 4 14.22 -25.08 1.90
N SER A 5 13.04 -25.62 1.62
CA SER A 5 11.79 -24.86 1.48
C SER A 5 11.58 -23.96 2.70
N PHE A 6 11.45 -22.63 2.47
CA PHE A 6 10.97 -21.60 3.41
C PHE A 6 11.39 -21.77 4.89
N VAL A 7 12.41 -21.01 5.33
CA VAL A 7 12.69 -20.82 6.76
C VAL A 7 11.42 -20.31 7.48
N GLN A 8 10.84 -21.11 8.36
CA GLN A 8 9.69 -20.72 9.19
C GLN A 8 10.07 -19.60 10.18
N ARG A 9 9.11 -18.77 10.59
CA ARG A 9 9.31 -17.73 11.63
C ARG A 9 8.68 -18.15 12.94
N ILE A 10 9.35 -17.81 14.04
CA ILE A 10 8.79 -17.80 15.39
C ILE A 10 8.25 -16.40 15.65
N ILE A 11 6.95 -16.30 15.89
CA ILE A 11 6.26 -15.04 16.17
C ILE A 11 5.95 -15.00 17.66
N ILE A 12 6.46 -14.00 18.36
CA ILE A 12 6.24 -13.79 19.78
C ILE A 12 5.26 -12.65 19.97
N LYS A 13 4.22 -12.91 20.76
CA LYS A 13 3.10 -12.02 20.99
C LYS A 13 2.98 -11.59 22.45
N HIS A 14 2.43 -10.42 22.65
CA HIS A 14 2.04 -9.89 23.95
C HIS A 14 0.66 -10.47 24.34
N PRO A 15 0.50 -11.01 25.56
CA PRO A 15 -0.72 -11.73 25.94
C PRO A 15 -1.93 -10.84 26.19
N ALA A 16 -1.71 -9.59 26.61
CA ALA A 16 -2.80 -8.68 26.96
C ALA A 16 -3.46 -7.98 25.76
N TYR A 17 -2.85 -8.03 24.57
CA TYR A 17 -3.39 -7.39 23.36
C TYR A 17 -4.04 -8.45 22.45
N SER A 18 -5.29 -8.24 22.06
CA SER A 18 -6.06 -9.17 21.23
C SER A 18 -5.93 -8.96 19.71
N GLY A 19 -5.18 -7.92 19.28
CA GLY A 19 -4.95 -7.53 17.86
C GLY A 19 -3.48 -7.69 17.42
N SER A 20 -2.88 -6.66 16.78
CA SER A 20 -1.44 -6.62 16.47
C SER A 20 -0.63 -6.59 17.76
N ASN A 21 -0.26 -7.78 18.21
CA ASN A 21 0.38 -8.01 19.48
C ASN A 21 1.76 -8.63 19.31
N THR A 22 2.28 -8.69 18.08
CA THR A 22 3.62 -9.22 17.82
C THR A 22 4.65 -8.27 18.43
N ILE A 23 5.39 -8.77 19.42
CA ILE A 23 6.50 -8.06 20.05
C ILE A 23 7.80 -8.29 19.26
N LEU A 24 7.97 -9.50 18.73
CA LEU A 24 9.19 -9.91 18.03
C LEU A 24 8.87 -11.05 17.05
N ALA A 25 9.53 -11.05 15.90
CA ALA A 25 9.53 -12.18 14.98
C ALA A 25 10.97 -12.57 14.65
N LEU A 26 11.33 -13.83 14.83
CA LEU A 26 12.67 -14.36 14.59
C LEU A 26 12.62 -15.54 13.62
N PRO A 27 13.65 -15.75 12.79
CA PRO A 27 13.73 -16.93 11.95
C PRO A 27 13.95 -18.19 12.82
N ALA A 28 13.25 -19.29 12.50
CA ALA A 28 13.18 -20.51 13.28
C ALA A 28 14.16 -21.58 12.76
N CYS A 29 15.46 -21.32 12.87
CA CYS A 29 16.48 -22.08 12.13
C CYS A 29 17.31 -23.10 12.95
N ASP A 30 17.10 -23.24 14.26
CA ASP A 30 17.81 -24.18 15.13
C ASP A 30 17.22 -25.62 15.11
N GLY A 31 16.22 -25.90 14.26
CA GLY A 31 15.56 -27.22 14.20
C GLY A 31 16.12 -28.14 13.11
N THR A 32 16.26 -29.44 13.38
CA THR A 32 16.71 -30.45 12.38
C THR A 32 15.60 -30.93 11.44
N ASN A 33 14.35 -30.52 11.67
CA ASN A 33 13.15 -31.00 10.98
C ASN A 33 12.34 -29.81 10.44
N ALA A 34 11.41 -30.06 9.50
CA ALA A 34 10.53 -29.08 8.84
C ALA A 34 9.58 -28.29 9.78
N SER A 35 9.73 -28.40 11.09
CA SER A 35 8.90 -27.77 12.12
C SER A 35 9.50 -26.50 12.73
N GLY A 36 10.66 -26.02 12.25
CA GLY A 36 11.28 -24.73 12.61
C GLY A 36 11.44 -24.47 14.11
N GLN A 37 12.65 -24.63 14.66
CA GLN A 37 12.92 -24.33 16.08
C GLN A 37 13.84 -23.13 16.19
N ALA A 38 13.77 -22.34 17.27
CA ALA A 38 14.81 -21.37 17.61
C ALA A 38 15.35 -21.64 19.01
N HIS A 39 16.58 -21.20 19.24
CA HIS A 39 17.27 -21.34 20.50
C HIS A 39 16.53 -20.57 21.59
N TYR A 40 15.93 -21.32 22.52
CA TYR A 40 15.06 -20.77 23.57
C TYR A 40 15.70 -19.61 24.33
N VAL A 41 16.98 -19.71 24.69
CA VAL A 41 17.64 -18.66 25.48
C VAL A 41 17.80 -17.36 24.68
N THR A 42 18.04 -17.45 23.37
CA THR A 42 18.13 -16.27 22.49
C THR A 42 16.78 -15.57 22.40
N VAL A 43 15.73 -16.36 22.15
CA VAL A 43 14.35 -15.89 22.05
C VAL A 43 13.89 -15.25 23.37
N TYR A 44 14.15 -15.93 24.49
CA TYR A 44 13.80 -15.45 25.82
C TYR A 44 14.55 -14.17 26.20
N SER A 45 15.86 -14.09 25.90
CA SER A 45 16.66 -12.90 26.20
C SER A 45 16.14 -11.67 25.44
N ALA A 46 15.76 -11.84 24.16
CA ALA A 46 15.16 -10.76 23.37
C ALA A 46 13.82 -10.30 23.96
N CYS A 47 12.98 -11.23 24.44
CA CYS A 47 11.74 -10.88 25.14
C CYS A 47 11.98 -10.12 26.44
N VAL A 48 12.98 -10.52 27.23
CA VAL A 48 13.36 -9.86 28.49
C VAL A 48 13.82 -8.42 28.22
N ILE A 49 14.64 -8.19 27.19
CA ILE A 49 15.06 -6.84 26.77
C ILE A 49 13.85 -5.99 26.40
N LEU A 50 12.97 -6.52 25.55
CA LEU A 50 11.75 -5.84 25.11
C LEU A 50 10.79 -5.58 26.28
N ALA A 51 10.80 -6.40 27.32
CA ALA A 51 10.04 -6.22 28.55
C ALA A 51 10.78 -5.40 29.62
N ASN A 52 11.76 -4.58 29.23
CA ASN A 52 12.56 -3.74 30.13
C ASN A 52 13.25 -4.53 31.25
N ASN A 53 13.97 -5.59 30.89
CA ASN A 53 14.72 -6.47 31.78
C ASN A 53 13.87 -7.26 32.80
N ARG A 54 12.56 -7.41 32.57
CA ARG A 54 11.69 -8.24 33.40
C ARG A 54 11.93 -9.73 33.14
N LYS A 55 12.58 -10.41 34.09
CA LYS A 55 12.95 -11.83 34.02
C LYS A 55 11.93 -12.78 34.65
N ASP A 56 10.93 -12.26 35.32
CA ASP A 56 9.81 -13.03 35.88
C ASP A 56 8.79 -13.47 34.82
N GLY A 57 9.10 -13.22 33.53
CA GLY A 57 8.26 -13.65 32.42
C GLY A 57 8.52 -15.08 31.92
N TRP A 58 7.55 -15.63 31.19
CA TRP A 58 7.63 -16.97 30.58
C TRP A 58 6.99 -17.03 29.19
N LEU A 59 7.45 -17.96 28.35
CA LEU A 59 6.88 -18.21 27.02
C LEU A 59 5.84 -19.35 27.07
N SER A 60 4.64 -19.11 26.55
CA SER A 60 3.64 -20.17 26.29
C SER A 60 3.52 -20.45 24.79
N SER A 61 3.38 -21.71 24.39
CA SER A 61 3.35 -22.11 22.98
C SER A 61 1.93 -22.28 22.41
N SER A 62 1.75 -21.87 21.16
CA SER A 62 0.72 -22.40 20.24
C SER A 62 1.35 -23.51 19.39
N ARG A 63 0.56 -24.51 18.95
CA ARG A 63 1.02 -25.59 18.04
C ARG A 63 1.42 -25.10 16.63
N SER A 64 1.45 -23.79 16.38
CA SER A 64 1.56 -23.14 15.07
C SER A 64 2.76 -22.18 14.91
N GLY A 65 3.83 -22.31 15.72
CA GLY A 65 5.01 -21.41 15.65
C GLY A 65 4.79 -20.01 16.24
N VAL A 66 3.67 -19.82 16.95
CA VAL A 66 3.31 -18.58 17.63
C VAL A 66 3.46 -18.77 19.14
N TYR A 67 4.12 -17.84 19.81
CA TYR A 67 4.39 -17.87 21.25
C TYR A 67 3.86 -16.61 21.90
N PHE A 68 3.53 -16.67 23.19
CA PHE A 68 3.17 -15.50 23.99
C PHE A 68 4.17 -15.33 25.13
N PHE A 69 4.67 -14.11 25.33
CA PHE A 69 5.56 -13.79 26.45
C PHE A 69 4.74 -13.14 27.58
N HIS A 70 4.56 -13.87 28.68
CA HIS A 70 3.83 -13.43 29.86
C HIS A 70 4.79 -12.86 30.90
N ILE A 71 4.29 -12.00 31.78
CA ILE A 71 5.01 -11.45 32.93
C ILE A 71 4.07 -11.52 34.13
N GLU A 72 4.60 -11.80 35.32
CA GLU A 72 3.80 -11.73 36.54
C GLU A 72 3.39 -10.27 36.82
N CYS A 73 2.09 -10.00 36.71
CA CYS A 73 1.49 -8.68 36.98
C CYS A 73 0.27 -8.84 37.89
N GLU A 74 0.05 -7.87 38.78
CA GLU A 74 -1.18 -7.82 39.59
C GLU A 74 -2.42 -7.62 38.70
N PRO A 75 -3.60 -8.19 39.05
CA PRO A 75 -4.80 -8.18 38.20
C PRO A 75 -5.35 -6.80 37.81
N SER A 76 -4.81 -5.71 38.36
CA SER A 76 -5.26 -4.33 38.14
C SER A 76 -4.34 -3.50 37.23
N ALA A 77 -3.18 -4.02 36.82
CA ALA A 77 -2.26 -3.33 35.92
C ALA A 77 -2.54 -3.72 34.47
N GLU A 78 -2.84 -2.71 33.65
CA GLU A 78 -2.82 -2.74 32.17
C GLU A 78 -1.55 -3.44 31.62
N PRO A 79 -1.54 -3.87 30.33
CA PRO A 79 -0.41 -4.54 29.66
C PRO A 79 0.98 -4.07 30.13
N TYR A 80 1.89 -5.01 30.39
CA TYR A 80 3.26 -4.65 30.75
C TYR A 80 3.91 -3.78 29.66
N PRO A 81 4.73 -2.78 30.04
CA PRO A 81 5.35 -1.89 29.07
C PRO A 81 6.37 -2.64 28.22
N VAL A 82 6.38 -2.33 26.92
CA VAL A 82 7.39 -2.81 25.97
C VAL A 82 8.33 -1.66 25.63
N ILE A 83 9.63 -1.91 25.69
CA ILE A 83 10.66 -0.96 25.32
C ILE A 83 10.54 -0.64 23.82
N PRO A 84 10.30 0.64 23.45
CA PRO A 84 9.99 1.00 22.08
C PRO A 84 11.22 1.02 21.17
N ASN A 85 12.42 1.22 21.70
CA ASN A 85 13.67 1.27 20.95
C ASN A 85 14.87 1.13 21.90
N PHE A 86 16.07 0.97 21.33
CA PHE A 86 17.30 0.83 22.09
C PHE A 86 17.57 2.02 23.02
N ARG A 87 17.32 3.27 22.57
CA ARG A 87 17.53 4.47 23.39
C ARG A 87 16.68 4.51 24.66
N ALA A 88 15.50 3.90 24.64
CA ALA A 88 14.60 3.79 25.78
C ALA A 88 14.90 2.61 26.71
N TRP A 89 15.79 1.69 26.29
CA TRP A 89 16.19 0.56 27.08
C TRP A 89 17.23 0.98 28.13
N VAL A 90 17.03 0.58 29.38
CA VAL A 90 18.03 0.77 30.45
C VAL A 90 18.89 -0.48 30.54
N PHE A 91 20.21 -0.33 30.53
CA PHE A 91 21.15 -1.44 30.61
C PHE A 91 21.15 -2.06 32.02
N PRO A 92 20.93 -3.38 32.17
CA PRO A 92 20.84 -4.02 33.48
C PRO A 92 22.23 -4.39 34.03
N HIS A 93 22.99 -3.39 34.51
CA HIS A 93 24.39 -3.54 34.92
C HIS A 93 24.70 -4.75 35.81
N ASN A 94 23.87 -4.96 36.83
CA ASN A 94 24.05 -6.00 37.85
C ASN A 94 23.16 -7.22 37.64
N ASP A 95 22.41 -7.25 36.54
CA ASP A 95 21.36 -8.24 36.32
C ASP A 95 21.36 -8.73 34.87
N LEU A 96 22.53 -9.10 34.36
CA LEU A 96 22.64 -9.76 33.06
C LEU A 96 22.17 -11.23 33.12
N PRO A 97 21.70 -11.84 32.02
CA PRO A 97 21.40 -13.27 32.00
C PRO A 97 22.65 -14.10 32.30
N SER A 98 22.49 -15.25 32.96
CA SER A 98 23.61 -16.05 33.48
C SER A 98 24.65 -16.43 32.43
N LEU A 99 24.23 -16.77 31.20
CA LEU A 99 25.16 -17.07 30.10
C LEU A 99 25.98 -15.84 29.69
N TRP A 100 25.40 -14.64 29.73
CA TRP A 100 26.10 -13.41 29.38
C TRP A 100 27.10 -13.01 30.48
N HIS A 101 26.75 -13.26 31.74
CA HIS A 101 27.66 -13.06 32.87
C HIS A 101 28.84 -14.06 32.84
N GLU A 102 28.55 -15.34 32.60
CA GLU A 102 29.56 -16.40 32.45
C GLU A 102 30.47 -16.12 31.25
N SER A 103 29.95 -15.62 30.12
CA SER A 103 30.76 -15.27 28.95
C SER A 103 31.60 -14.01 29.15
N ALA A 104 31.11 -13.01 29.86
CA ALA A 104 31.87 -11.81 30.20
C ALA A 104 33.10 -12.17 31.06
N GLN A 105 32.92 -13.05 32.06
CA GLN A 105 34.01 -13.55 32.89
C GLN A 105 35.05 -14.32 32.06
N ILE A 106 34.62 -15.17 31.13
CA ILE A 106 35.51 -15.91 30.22
C ILE A 106 36.26 -14.94 29.30
N ALA A 107 35.58 -13.98 28.68
CA ALA A 107 36.19 -13.02 27.75
C ALA A 107 37.27 -12.15 28.41
N ALA A 108 37.12 -11.84 29.71
CA ALA A 108 38.09 -11.10 30.50
C ALA A 108 39.41 -11.87 30.75
N THR A 109 39.39 -13.21 30.66
CA THR A 109 40.58 -14.06 30.90
C THR A 109 41.47 -14.26 29.66
N ILE A 110 41.02 -13.82 28.48
CA ILE A 110 41.72 -14.07 27.20
C ILE A 110 42.58 -12.86 26.83
N GLU A 111 43.85 -13.09 26.49
CA GLU A 111 44.78 -12.00 26.13
C GLU A 111 44.32 -11.23 24.85
N PRO A 112 44.24 -9.88 24.89
CA PRO A 112 43.72 -9.05 23.79
C PRO A 112 44.48 -9.17 22.46
N ARG A 113 45.75 -9.62 22.49
CA ARG A 113 46.64 -9.68 21.31
C ARG A 113 46.12 -10.59 20.20
N THR A 114 45.22 -11.53 20.50
CA THR A 114 44.64 -12.47 19.52
C THR A 114 43.38 -11.94 18.81
N ALA A 115 42.78 -10.85 19.29
CA ALA A 115 41.47 -10.36 18.83
C ALA A 115 41.52 -9.35 17.66
N THR A 116 42.70 -8.83 17.32
CA THR A 116 42.85 -7.70 16.38
C THR A 116 43.34 -8.11 14.98
N GLU A 117 43.87 -9.32 14.81
CA GLU A 117 44.52 -9.74 13.56
C GLU A 117 43.57 -10.32 12.50
N THR A 118 42.50 -11.01 12.90
CA THR A 118 41.60 -11.73 11.98
C THR A 118 40.14 -11.35 12.22
N CYS A 119 39.34 -11.43 11.16
CA CYS A 119 37.88 -11.36 11.24
C CYS A 119 37.37 -12.34 12.29
N ARG A 120 36.57 -11.86 13.24
CA ARG A 120 36.01 -12.69 14.32
C ARG A 120 35.01 -13.74 13.85
N LEU A 121 34.48 -13.59 12.64
CA LEU A 121 33.50 -14.53 12.11
C LEU A 121 34.09 -15.50 11.08
N THR A 122 35.00 -15.05 10.22
CA THR A 122 35.55 -15.85 9.11
C THR A 122 36.99 -16.30 9.33
N ASN A 123 37.63 -15.83 10.41
CA ASN A 123 39.05 -16.03 10.72
C ASN A 123 40.02 -15.68 9.58
N LYS A 124 39.62 -14.77 8.67
CA LYS A 124 40.46 -14.27 7.58
C LYS A 124 41.21 -13.01 8.02
N ARG A 125 42.43 -12.80 7.48
CA ARG A 125 43.27 -11.61 7.75
C ARG A 125 43.10 -10.50 6.72
N LEU A 126 42.79 -10.86 5.48
CA LEU A 126 42.67 -9.90 4.36
C LEU A 126 41.32 -9.17 4.41
N ALA A 127 41.33 -7.91 3.97
CA ALA A 127 40.15 -7.05 3.82
C ALA A 127 39.28 -6.93 5.09
N CYS A 128 39.91 -6.91 6.26
CA CYS A 128 39.23 -6.68 7.53
C CYS A 128 39.16 -5.19 7.88
N GLU A 129 38.08 -4.79 8.54
CA GLU A 129 37.78 -3.47 9.08
C GLU A 129 37.33 -3.59 10.55
N ASN A 130 37.36 -2.48 11.29
CA ASN A 130 36.85 -2.45 12.65
C ASN A 130 35.41 -1.95 12.60
N ALA A 131 34.48 -2.78 13.05
CA ALA A 131 33.06 -2.48 13.14
C ALA A 131 32.71 -2.04 14.55
N HIS A 132 31.92 -0.98 14.70
CA HIS A 132 31.49 -0.53 16.02
C HIS A 132 30.47 -1.49 16.62
N ILE A 133 30.62 -1.81 17.90
CA ILE A 133 29.64 -2.62 18.64
C ILE A 133 28.46 -1.74 19.04
N ILE A 134 28.72 -0.60 19.66
CA ILE A 134 27.76 0.50 19.83
C ILE A 134 28.06 1.54 18.75
N PRO A 135 27.13 1.78 17.80
CA PRO A 135 27.24 2.84 16.82
C PRO A 135 27.49 4.21 17.46
N ALA A 136 28.31 5.04 16.82
CA ALA A 136 28.60 6.40 17.27
C ALA A 136 27.35 7.28 17.43
N ALA A 137 26.28 6.98 16.69
CA ALA A 137 24.98 7.65 16.83
C ALA A 137 24.38 7.49 18.24
N GLU A 138 24.69 6.39 18.95
CA GLU A 138 24.12 6.05 20.26
C GLU A 138 24.93 6.53 21.46
N LYS A 139 25.68 7.61 21.24
CA LYS A 139 26.48 8.25 22.28
C LYS A 139 25.65 8.71 23.49
N SER A 140 24.41 9.15 23.29
CA SER A 140 23.52 9.58 24.38
C SER A 140 23.10 8.40 25.23
N TRP A 141 22.63 7.31 24.62
CA TRP A 141 22.31 6.09 25.33
C TRP A 141 23.50 5.54 26.13
N PHE A 142 24.70 5.59 25.55
CA PHE A 142 25.93 5.16 26.21
C PHE A 142 26.18 5.94 27.51
N VAL A 143 26.02 7.26 27.47
CA VAL A 143 26.19 8.14 28.63
C VAL A 143 25.07 7.93 29.65
N ASP A 144 23.82 7.86 29.18
CA ASP A 144 22.65 7.70 30.04
C ASP A 144 22.64 6.36 30.79
N ASN A 145 23.33 5.36 30.25
CA ASN A 145 23.48 4.03 30.83
C ASN A 145 24.88 3.80 31.43
N GLU A 146 25.66 4.84 31.69
CA GLU A 146 26.98 4.72 32.36
C GLU A 146 27.85 3.60 31.79
N MET A 147 27.80 3.42 30.47
CA MET A 147 28.43 2.26 29.81
C MET A 147 29.95 2.38 29.75
N ASP A 148 30.50 3.52 30.16
CA ASP A 148 31.93 3.78 30.31
C ASP A 148 32.57 2.93 31.42
N GLN A 149 31.78 2.38 32.34
CA GLN A 149 32.28 1.47 33.36
C GLN A 149 32.79 0.12 32.81
N TYR A 150 32.51 -0.21 31.56
CA TYR A 150 32.89 -1.50 30.95
C TYR A 150 34.15 -1.43 30.09
N GLY A 151 35.03 -2.43 30.25
CA GLY A 151 36.31 -2.47 29.54
C GLY A 151 37.24 -1.29 29.90
N GLU A 152 38.06 -0.85 28.94
CA GLU A 152 38.96 0.31 29.08
C GLU A 152 38.28 1.65 28.72
N LEU A 153 36.99 1.77 29.00
CA LEU A 153 36.16 2.93 28.66
C LEU A 153 36.02 3.95 29.80
N GLY A 154 36.54 3.68 31.00
CA GLY A 154 36.31 4.50 32.18
C GLY A 154 36.58 5.99 31.96
N GLY A 155 35.56 6.83 32.21
CA GLY A 155 35.63 8.28 32.05
C GLY A 155 35.56 8.80 30.61
N ARG A 156 35.35 7.92 29.61
CA ARG A 156 35.10 8.32 28.21
C ARG A 156 33.62 8.61 28.00
N THR A 157 33.31 9.63 27.21
CA THR A 157 31.91 9.97 26.86
C THR A 157 31.80 10.31 25.39
N GLY A 158 30.61 10.19 24.82
CA GLY A 158 30.38 10.76 23.49
C GLY A 158 31.14 10.02 22.38
N GLN A 159 31.87 10.79 21.57
CA GLN A 159 32.65 10.31 20.43
C GLN A 159 33.86 9.46 20.84
N ASP A 160 34.40 9.67 22.04
CA ASP A 160 35.59 8.96 22.57
C ASP A 160 35.38 7.45 22.71
N VAL A 161 34.10 7.04 22.74
CA VAL A 161 33.65 5.66 22.82
C VAL A 161 33.64 5.01 21.44
N ALA A 162 33.19 5.73 20.41
CA ALA A 162 33.20 5.23 19.04
C ALA A 162 34.64 4.90 18.61
N ASP A 163 35.58 5.79 18.93
CA ASP A 163 37.00 5.61 18.62
C ASP A 163 37.73 4.66 19.59
N SER A 164 37.02 4.04 20.54
CA SER A 164 37.62 3.11 21.48
C SER A 164 37.82 1.72 20.86
N PRO A 165 39.03 1.14 21.00
CA PRO A 165 39.29 -0.24 20.61
C PRO A 165 38.34 -1.26 21.26
N THR A 166 37.87 -0.99 22.48
CA THR A 166 36.98 -1.90 23.24
C THR A 166 35.53 -1.90 22.75
N ASN A 167 35.12 -0.89 21.98
CA ASN A 167 33.81 -0.77 21.34
C ASN A 167 33.86 -1.20 19.85
N SER A 168 34.87 -1.99 19.45
CA SER A 168 35.03 -2.39 18.04
C SER A 168 35.29 -3.88 17.87
N ILE A 169 34.68 -4.52 16.90
CA ILE A 169 34.96 -5.91 16.52
C ILE A 169 35.59 -5.96 15.13
N ARG A 170 36.64 -6.78 14.97
CA ARG A 170 37.33 -6.94 13.69
C ARG A 170 36.51 -7.85 12.77
N LEU A 171 36.01 -7.34 11.64
CA LEU A 171 35.19 -8.08 10.68
C LEU A 171 35.76 -7.92 9.27
N ARG A 172 35.55 -8.93 8.40
CA ARG A 172 35.81 -8.77 6.95
C ARG A 172 34.83 -7.72 6.40
N ARG A 173 35.22 -6.91 5.42
CA ARG A 173 34.43 -5.75 4.95
C ARG A 173 32.98 -6.09 4.55
N ASP A 174 32.77 -7.24 3.92
CA ASP A 174 31.44 -7.77 3.62
C ASP A 174 30.66 -8.13 4.90
N VAL A 175 31.29 -8.81 5.86
CA VAL A 175 30.70 -9.14 7.17
C VAL A 175 30.43 -7.87 8.00
N HIS A 176 31.26 -6.84 7.87
CA HIS A 176 31.05 -5.53 8.48
C HIS A 176 29.78 -4.86 7.92
N ILE A 177 29.57 -4.91 6.60
CA ILE A 177 28.30 -4.43 6.00
C ILE A 177 27.11 -5.21 6.56
N LEU A 178 27.22 -6.53 6.68
CA LEU A 178 26.15 -7.36 7.26
C LEU A 178 25.89 -7.04 8.75
N TRP A 179 26.96 -6.72 9.50
CA TRP A 179 26.91 -6.30 10.90
C TRP A 179 26.18 -4.95 11.05
N ASP A 180 26.56 -3.95 10.27
CA ASP A 180 25.96 -2.62 10.31
C ASP A 180 24.48 -2.63 9.90
N ASN A 181 24.10 -3.56 9.02
CA ASN A 181 22.70 -3.78 8.64
C ASN A 181 21.92 -4.69 9.61
N MET A 182 22.53 -5.13 10.72
CA MET A 182 21.91 -5.99 11.74
C MET A 182 21.44 -7.36 11.21
N PHE A 183 22.10 -7.89 10.18
CA PHE A 183 21.70 -9.16 9.56
C PHE A 183 22.02 -10.38 10.43
N PHE A 184 22.92 -10.24 11.39
CA PHE A 184 23.18 -11.24 12.41
C PHE A 184 23.50 -10.59 13.76
N SER A 185 23.33 -11.33 14.85
CA SER A 185 23.74 -10.95 16.20
C SER A 185 24.73 -11.98 16.75
N ILE A 186 25.59 -11.57 17.68
CA ILE A 186 26.53 -12.47 18.36
C ILE A 186 25.98 -12.81 19.75
N VAL A 187 25.76 -14.11 20.00
CA VAL A 187 25.11 -14.60 21.23
C VAL A 187 25.92 -15.71 21.91
N PRO A 188 25.94 -15.80 23.25
CA PRO A 188 26.62 -16.88 23.95
C PRO A 188 25.73 -18.13 24.00
N LYS A 189 26.27 -19.29 23.63
CA LYS A 189 25.58 -20.60 23.69
C LYS A 189 26.48 -21.65 24.35
N LYS A 190 25.85 -22.64 25.00
CA LYS A 190 26.54 -23.88 25.43
C LYS A 190 26.50 -24.88 24.26
N PRO A 191 27.65 -25.41 23.79
CA PRO A 191 27.68 -26.35 22.67
C PRO A 191 26.86 -27.60 23.01
N GLN A 192 25.95 -28.01 22.12
CA GLN A 192 25.11 -29.19 22.36
C GLN A 192 25.87 -30.52 22.19
N ASN A 193 27.02 -30.53 21.47
CA ASN A 193 27.67 -31.77 21.00
C ASN A 193 29.22 -31.75 20.97
N CYS A 194 29.91 -30.91 21.74
CA CYS A 194 31.38 -30.88 21.73
C CYS A 194 31.99 -31.37 23.05
N GLN A 195 33.01 -32.23 22.95
CA GLN A 195 33.84 -32.69 24.09
C GLN A 195 34.62 -31.58 24.81
N ARG A 196 34.45 -30.31 24.40
CA ARG A 196 34.95 -29.14 25.11
C ARG A 196 33.84 -28.65 26.04
N GLU A 197 33.97 -28.94 27.32
CA GLU A 197 33.19 -28.26 28.35
C GLU A 197 33.51 -26.75 28.30
N GLY A 198 32.53 -25.92 27.95
CA GLY A 198 32.72 -24.46 27.94
C GLY A 198 31.71 -23.69 27.09
N LEU A 199 31.42 -22.46 27.52
CA LEU A 199 30.55 -21.50 26.84
C LEU A 199 31.26 -20.91 25.60
N GLN A 200 30.55 -20.75 24.47
CA GLN A 200 31.11 -20.22 23.23
C GLN A 200 30.17 -19.19 22.56
N TRP A 201 30.75 -18.24 21.84
CA TRP A 201 30.04 -17.21 21.07
C TRP A 201 29.69 -17.70 19.68
N TYR A 202 28.47 -17.39 19.24
CA TYR A 202 27.97 -17.77 17.92
C TYR A 202 27.35 -16.56 17.22
N ALA A 203 27.57 -16.43 15.92
CA ALA A 203 26.74 -15.57 15.09
C ALA A 203 25.38 -16.24 14.84
N HIS A 204 24.33 -15.44 14.90
CA HIS A 204 22.95 -15.87 14.75
C HIS A 204 22.28 -14.96 13.73
N SER A 205 21.91 -15.51 12.57
CA SER A 205 21.21 -14.75 11.53
C SER A 205 19.87 -14.22 12.05
N MET A 206 19.59 -12.95 11.76
CA MET A 206 18.38 -12.23 12.14
C MET A 206 17.44 -12.00 10.94
N VAL A 207 17.91 -12.29 9.73
CA VAL A 207 17.18 -12.08 8.46
C VAL A 207 16.92 -13.41 7.75
N GLN A 208 15.92 -13.40 6.88
CA GLN A 208 15.49 -14.57 6.13
C GLN A 208 16.18 -14.62 4.77
N ASP A 209 17.40 -15.15 4.76
CA ASP A 209 18.21 -15.30 3.56
C ASP A 209 18.99 -16.62 3.62
N GLU A 210 18.97 -17.38 2.52
CA GLU A 210 19.53 -18.75 2.47
C GLU A 210 21.06 -18.76 2.54
N GLU A 211 21.71 -17.79 1.88
CA GLU A 211 23.16 -17.65 1.84
C GLU A 211 23.69 -17.20 3.21
N LEU A 212 23.06 -16.17 3.79
CA LEU A 212 23.44 -15.68 5.12
C LEU A 212 23.21 -16.72 6.20
N TYR A 213 22.15 -17.52 6.07
CA TYR A 213 21.92 -18.63 6.98
C TYR A 213 23.02 -19.67 6.89
N ALA A 214 23.31 -20.16 5.68
CA ALA A 214 24.33 -21.20 5.47
C ALA A 214 25.71 -20.76 5.97
N ASP A 215 26.04 -19.48 5.75
CA ASP A 215 27.39 -18.96 5.99
C ASP A 215 27.59 -18.38 7.39
N TYR A 216 26.53 -17.94 8.10
CA TYR A 216 26.68 -17.19 9.35
C TYR A 216 25.78 -17.65 10.51
N HIS A 217 24.75 -18.46 10.30
CA HIS A 217 23.91 -18.91 11.41
C HIS A 217 24.57 -20.05 12.21
N ASN A 218 24.58 -19.92 13.54
CA ASN A 218 25.24 -20.84 14.45
C ASN A 218 26.72 -21.09 14.10
N GLN A 219 27.37 -20.10 13.49
CA GLN A 219 28.80 -20.15 13.25
C GLN A 219 29.53 -19.68 14.50
N PRO A 220 30.45 -20.48 15.06
CA PRO A 220 31.24 -20.07 16.20
C PRO A 220 32.12 -18.88 15.81
N THR A 221 32.16 -17.86 16.67
CA THR A 221 33.12 -16.77 16.49
C THR A 221 34.49 -17.18 17.02
N GLU A 222 35.54 -16.57 16.49
CA GLU A 222 36.81 -16.49 17.18
C GLU A 222 36.63 -15.78 18.54
N PRO A 223 37.50 -16.02 19.54
CA PRO A 223 37.37 -15.40 20.86
C PRO A 223 37.26 -13.86 20.77
N LEU A 224 36.30 -13.30 21.51
CA LEU A 224 36.05 -11.85 21.64
C LEU A 224 36.90 -11.23 22.76
N ALA A 225 38.19 -11.59 22.80
CA ALA A 225 39.11 -11.23 23.88
C ALA A 225 39.19 -9.71 24.09
N GLY A 226 39.02 -9.24 25.33
CA GLY A 226 39.12 -7.82 25.68
C GLY A 226 38.05 -6.92 25.06
N ARG A 227 36.86 -7.46 24.75
CA ARG A 227 35.67 -6.68 24.36
C ARG A 227 34.67 -6.67 25.50
N ALA A 228 34.07 -5.51 25.76
CA ALA A 228 32.96 -5.39 26.69
C ALA A 228 31.75 -6.13 26.09
N VAL A 229 31.51 -7.33 26.61
CA VAL A 229 30.45 -8.24 26.17
C VAL A 229 29.06 -7.61 26.38
N GLU A 230 28.98 -6.70 27.34
CA GLU A 230 27.87 -5.85 27.69
C GLU A 230 27.40 -4.96 26.52
N LEU A 231 28.23 -4.73 25.51
CA LEU A 231 27.91 -3.86 24.37
C LEU A 231 27.16 -4.59 23.23
N LEU A 232 27.11 -5.93 23.23
CA LEU A 232 26.71 -6.76 22.06
C LEU A 232 25.19 -7.03 21.91
N GLN A 233 24.30 -6.30 22.59
CA GLN A 233 22.84 -6.54 22.52
C GLN A 233 22.15 -5.85 21.32
N PRO A 234 21.12 -6.47 20.70
CA PRO A 234 20.55 -6.00 19.43
C PRO A 234 19.78 -4.68 19.52
N LYS A 235 20.00 -3.81 18.53
CA LYS A 235 19.30 -2.52 18.30
C LYS A 235 18.31 -2.62 17.14
N LEU A 236 17.15 -1.98 17.27
CA LEU A 236 16.33 -1.55 16.12
C LEU A 236 15.81 -0.14 16.45
N GLU A 237 16.16 0.84 15.63
CA GLU A 237 15.71 2.23 15.80
C GLU A 237 14.67 2.61 14.76
N TYR A 238 13.54 3.19 15.19
CA TYR A 238 12.52 3.66 14.26
C TYR A 238 12.99 4.83 13.39
N GLU A 239 13.96 5.63 13.84
CA GLU A 239 14.53 6.73 13.05
C GLU A 239 15.37 6.20 11.89
N ASP A 240 16.24 5.22 12.16
CA ASP A 240 17.02 4.52 11.11
C ASP A 240 16.09 3.76 10.17
N ALA A 241 15.11 3.03 10.71
CA ALA A 241 14.09 2.35 9.90
C ALA A 241 13.29 3.35 9.04
N SER A 242 12.95 4.52 9.57
CA SER A 242 12.29 5.59 8.81
C SER A 242 13.20 6.16 7.72
N ALA A 243 14.51 6.29 7.97
CA ALA A 243 15.48 6.76 6.99
C ALA A 243 15.68 5.73 5.86
N ILE A 244 15.81 4.44 6.20
CA ILE A 244 15.89 3.33 5.24
C ILE A 244 14.61 3.25 4.41
N ALA A 245 13.44 3.28 5.04
CA ALA A 245 12.17 3.23 4.35
C ALA A 245 12.02 4.42 3.38
N LYS A 246 12.41 5.64 3.80
CA LYS A 246 12.46 6.81 2.92
C LYS A 246 13.42 6.60 1.74
N GLY A 247 14.61 6.05 1.98
CA GLY A 247 15.58 5.74 0.94
C GLY A 247 15.06 4.70 -0.06
N ALA A 248 14.40 3.64 0.43
CA ALA A 248 13.78 2.61 -0.40
C ALA A 248 12.65 3.17 -1.26
N LEU A 249 11.79 4.04 -0.69
CA LEU A 249 10.74 4.72 -1.45
C LEU A 249 11.30 5.60 -2.56
N ALA A 250 12.43 6.28 -2.33
CA ALA A 250 13.09 7.10 -3.35
C ALA A 250 13.65 6.27 -4.53
N LEU A 251 13.84 4.96 -4.36
CA LEU A 251 14.29 4.06 -5.42
C LEU A 251 13.14 3.48 -6.27
N LEU A 252 11.90 3.52 -5.79
CA LEU A 252 10.75 2.92 -6.51
C LEU A 252 10.63 3.41 -7.96
N PRO A 253 10.74 4.72 -8.28
CA PRO A 253 10.65 5.19 -9.66
C PRO A 253 11.72 4.59 -10.59
N THR A 254 12.90 4.28 -10.04
CA THR A 254 14.00 3.64 -10.78
C THR A 254 13.72 2.16 -11.03
N LEU A 255 13.03 1.50 -10.11
CA LEU A 255 12.70 0.07 -10.18
C LEU A 255 11.46 -0.21 -11.04
N SER A 256 10.55 0.75 -11.17
CA SER A 256 9.35 0.67 -12.01
C SER A 256 9.45 1.57 -13.25
N THR A 257 10.61 1.57 -13.91
CA THR A 257 10.89 2.44 -15.05
C THR A 257 10.02 2.16 -16.28
N ARG A 258 9.80 3.19 -17.10
CA ARG A 258 9.07 3.14 -18.38
C ARG A 258 9.66 2.15 -19.38
N ALA A 259 10.94 1.81 -19.25
CA ALA A 259 11.61 0.82 -20.10
C ALA A 259 11.16 -0.63 -19.82
N LEU A 260 10.53 -0.90 -18.67
CA LEU A 260 10.00 -2.22 -18.33
C LEU A 260 8.60 -2.41 -18.91
N SER A 261 8.24 -3.66 -19.20
CA SER A 261 6.85 -4.02 -19.55
C SER A 261 5.91 -3.78 -18.36
N GLN A 262 4.61 -3.60 -18.61
CA GLN A 262 3.62 -3.41 -17.53
C GLN A 262 3.65 -4.56 -16.51
N ARG A 263 3.80 -5.80 -16.97
CA ARG A 263 3.92 -6.99 -16.10
C ARG A 263 5.19 -6.98 -15.25
N ASP A 264 6.32 -6.59 -15.82
CA ASP A 264 7.59 -6.48 -15.07
C ASP A 264 7.51 -5.37 -14.03
N ARG A 265 6.91 -4.23 -14.37
CA ARG A 265 6.69 -3.14 -13.40
C ARG A 265 5.81 -3.59 -12.24
N GLN A 266 4.70 -4.30 -12.52
CA GLN A 266 3.86 -4.90 -11.47
C GLN A 266 4.65 -5.86 -10.59
N SER A 267 5.42 -6.76 -11.19
CA SER A 267 6.24 -7.74 -10.47
C SER A 267 7.28 -7.06 -9.55
N MET A 268 7.93 -5.99 -10.03
CA MET A 268 8.89 -5.23 -9.23
C MET A 268 8.23 -4.50 -8.08
N ILE A 269 7.11 -3.81 -8.31
CA ILE A 269 6.39 -3.07 -7.27
C ILE A 269 5.80 -4.00 -6.19
N ALA A 270 5.34 -5.19 -6.58
CA ALA A 270 4.81 -6.18 -5.63
C ALA A 270 5.83 -6.56 -4.52
N LEU A 271 7.13 -6.51 -4.80
CA LEU A 271 8.19 -6.76 -3.80
C LEU A 271 8.22 -5.72 -2.67
N PHE A 272 7.65 -4.53 -2.90
CA PHE A 272 7.62 -3.42 -1.95
C PHE A 272 6.21 -3.19 -1.36
N SER A 273 5.32 -4.17 -1.49
CA SER A 273 3.96 -4.12 -0.93
C SER A 273 3.98 -3.72 0.55
N GLY A 274 3.25 -2.64 0.88
CA GLY A 274 3.12 -2.14 2.25
C GLY A 274 4.25 -1.19 2.70
N LEU A 275 5.35 -1.05 1.94
CA LEU A 275 6.47 -0.19 2.31
C LEU A 275 6.04 1.26 2.52
N ALA A 276 5.15 1.80 1.68
CA ALA A 276 4.65 3.17 1.80
C ALA A 276 3.85 3.38 3.11
N ALA A 277 3.00 2.41 3.46
CA ALA A 277 2.20 2.46 4.68
C ALA A 277 3.07 2.36 5.93
N ASP A 278 4.11 1.52 5.89
CA ASP A 278 5.09 1.37 6.96
C ASP A 278 5.99 2.59 7.09
N ALA A 279 6.46 3.18 5.99
CA ALA A 279 7.22 4.43 5.99
C ALA A 279 6.40 5.58 6.61
N CYS A 280 5.12 5.69 6.26
CA CYS A 280 4.18 6.62 6.88
C CYS A 280 4.05 6.36 8.39
N ALA A 281 3.82 5.10 8.78
CA ALA A 281 3.67 4.71 10.18
C ALA A 281 4.94 5.00 11.01
N LEU A 282 6.12 4.66 10.48
CA LEU A 282 7.43 4.96 11.06
C LEU A 282 7.62 6.47 11.22
N ARG A 283 7.33 7.26 10.19
CA ARG A 283 7.47 8.71 10.25
C ARG A 283 6.56 9.34 11.32
N LEU A 284 5.32 8.86 11.44
CA LEU A 284 4.38 9.28 12.47
C LEU A 284 4.80 8.82 13.87
N GLN A 285 5.53 7.70 13.98
CA GLN A 285 6.04 7.18 15.25
C GLN A 285 7.24 7.99 15.75
N CYS A 286 8.18 8.33 14.87
CA CYS A 286 9.37 9.12 15.21
C CYS A 286 9.07 10.61 15.38
N GLY A 287 7.98 11.10 14.80
CA GLY A 287 7.65 12.53 14.73
C GLY A 287 7.09 13.16 16.01
N ASN A 288 7.26 12.56 17.19
CA ASN A 288 6.78 13.15 18.44
C ASN A 288 7.43 14.53 18.68
N GLY A 289 6.63 15.60 18.60
CA GLY A 289 7.09 16.98 18.78
C GLY A 289 7.45 17.73 17.50
N ASP A 290 7.53 17.08 16.34
CA ASP A 290 7.71 17.76 15.04
C ASP A 290 6.34 18.15 14.44
N PRO A 291 6.00 19.45 14.35
CA PRO A 291 4.72 19.90 13.80
C PRO A 291 4.53 19.54 12.33
N THR A 292 5.61 19.22 11.61
CA THR A 292 5.60 18.81 10.19
C THR A 292 5.58 17.29 10.00
N ALA A 293 5.55 16.50 11.08
CA ALA A 293 5.61 15.04 11.00
C ALA A 293 4.47 14.43 10.17
N VAL A 294 3.25 14.95 10.34
CA VAL A 294 2.05 14.47 9.64
C VAL A 294 2.13 14.80 8.15
N ASP A 295 2.56 16.02 7.81
CA ASP A 295 2.74 16.48 6.43
C ASP A 295 3.79 15.59 5.72
N LYS A 296 4.97 15.39 6.34
CA LYS A 296 6.02 14.51 5.80
C LYS A 296 5.60 13.05 5.69
N ALA A 297 4.78 12.56 6.62
CA ALA A 297 4.25 11.19 6.55
C ALA A 297 3.29 11.03 5.36
N LEU A 298 2.45 12.03 5.08
CA LEU A 298 1.59 12.05 3.91
C LEU A 298 2.41 12.09 2.61
N GLU A 299 3.46 12.92 2.56
CA GLU A 299 4.38 12.99 1.41
C GLU A 299 5.03 11.63 1.11
N LEU A 300 5.53 10.93 2.15
CA LEU A 300 6.09 9.59 1.98
C LEU A 300 5.05 8.59 1.46
N LEU A 301 3.83 8.65 2.01
CA LEU A 301 2.75 7.76 1.60
C LEU A 301 2.34 7.99 0.14
N GLU A 302 2.20 9.25 -0.27
CA GLU A 302 1.85 9.66 -1.63
C GLU A 302 2.98 9.41 -2.64
N ALA A 303 4.24 9.44 -2.20
CA ALA A 303 5.39 9.10 -3.03
C ALA A 303 5.50 7.59 -3.28
N GLY A 304 5.16 6.76 -2.30
CA GLY A 304 5.29 5.32 -2.38
C GLY A 304 4.07 4.54 -2.86
N ARG A 305 2.89 5.18 -2.87
CA ARG A 305 1.62 4.57 -3.30
C ARG A 305 1.31 4.92 -4.73
N GLY A 306 0.70 3.97 -5.44
CA GLY A 306 0.19 4.22 -6.78
C GLY A 306 1.31 4.64 -7.73
N SER A 307 2.45 3.97 -7.63
CA SER A 307 3.63 4.27 -8.45
C SER A 307 3.33 4.08 -9.94
N LEU A 308 2.58 3.03 -10.29
CA LEU A 308 2.20 2.69 -11.66
C LEU A 308 1.12 3.63 -12.20
N ILE A 309 0.11 3.95 -11.40
CA ILE A 309 -0.89 4.95 -11.78
C ILE A 309 -0.26 6.34 -11.88
N GLY A 310 0.67 6.69 -10.99
CA GLY A 310 1.44 7.93 -11.04
C GLY A 310 2.23 8.05 -12.34
N LEU A 311 2.96 7.01 -12.72
CA LEU A 311 3.70 6.94 -13.98
C LEU A 311 2.78 7.14 -15.20
N ALA A 312 1.64 6.45 -15.21
CA ALA A 312 0.67 6.55 -16.30
C ALA A 312 0.04 7.95 -16.39
N LEU A 313 -0.22 8.60 -15.25
CA LEU A 313 -0.74 9.98 -15.21
C LEU A 313 0.31 11.01 -15.64
N GLU A 314 1.57 10.81 -15.28
CA GLU A 314 2.69 11.64 -15.72
C GLU A 314 2.89 11.59 -17.25
N ASP A 315 2.72 10.42 -17.87
CA ASP A 315 2.75 10.29 -19.34
C ASP A 315 1.63 11.07 -20.04
N ARG A 316 0.60 11.43 -19.27
CA ARG A 316 -0.56 12.21 -19.69
C ARG A 316 -0.54 13.63 -19.15
N HIS A 317 0.58 14.05 -18.54
CA HIS A 317 0.70 15.41 -18.04
C HIS A 317 0.36 16.38 -19.15
N ASP A 318 -0.49 17.36 -18.84
CA ASP A 318 -0.87 18.36 -19.82
C ASP A 318 0.39 19.13 -20.26
N VAL A 319 0.61 19.11 -21.56
CA VAL A 319 1.71 19.80 -22.23
C VAL A 319 1.19 20.96 -23.07
N THR A 320 -0.06 21.40 -22.91
CA THR A 320 -0.65 22.49 -23.70
C THR A 320 0.13 23.79 -23.52
N ASN A 321 0.43 24.16 -22.26
CA ASN A 321 1.27 25.32 -21.95
C ASN A 321 2.71 25.14 -22.44
N LEU A 322 3.25 23.92 -22.32
CA LEU A 322 4.60 23.59 -22.81
C LEU A 322 4.67 23.66 -24.33
N ARG A 323 3.64 23.19 -25.04
CA ARG A 323 3.55 23.21 -26.50
C ARG A 323 3.39 24.62 -27.03
N THR A 324 2.68 25.47 -26.28
CA THR A 324 2.48 26.88 -26.64
C THR A 324 3.75 27.70 -26.41
N SER A 325 4.41 27.53 -25.27
CA SER A 325 5.57 28.36 -24.86
C SER A 325 6.91 27.79 -25.33
N TRP A 326 7.02 26.47 -25.45
CA TRP A 326 8.27 25.72 -25.68
C TRP A 326 8.05 24.50 -26.63
N PRO A 327 7.59 24.71 -27.87
CA PRO A 327 7.13 23.64 -28.77
C PRO A 327 8.17 22.55 -29.07
N GLN A 328 9.45 22.91 -29.12
CA GLN A 328 10.54 21.95 -29.36
C GLN A 328 10.69 20.94 -28.21
N HIS A 329 10.61 21.40 -26.95
CA HIS A 329 10.65 20.53 -25.78
C HIS A 329 9.41 19.63 -25.73
N ALA A 330 8.24 20.17 -26.05
CA ALA A 330 7.00 19.39 -26.12
C ALA A 330 7.06 18.29 -27.21
N SER A 331 7.62 18.60 -28.39
CA SER A 331 7.82 17.61 -29.46
C SER A 331 8.80 16.52 -29.03
N ARG A 332 9.99 16.91 -28.54
CA ARG A 332 11.02 15.97 -28.08
C ARG A 332 10.51 15.05 -26.98
N LEU A 333 9.76 15.59 -26.02
CA LEU A 333 9.12 14.79 -24.97
C LEU A 333 8.11 13.80 -25.55
N GLY A 334 7.29 14.24 -26.52
CA GLY A 334 6.32 13.38 -27.21
C GLY A 334 6.99 12.23 -27.96
N ASP A 335 8.08 12.51 -28.69
CA ASP A 335 8.84 11.51 -29.44
C ASP A 335 9.47 10.48 -28.50
N LEU A 336 10.10 10.93 -27.41
CA LEU A 336 10.72 10.04 -26.41
C LEU A 336 9.68 9.17 -25.69
N ARG A 337 8.49 9.71 -25.38
CA ARG A 337 7.36 8.91 -24.84
C ARG A 337 6.91 7.83 -25.83
N ALA A 338 6.77 8.19 -27.10
CA ALA A 338 6.35 7.24 -28.14
C ALA A 338 7.37 6.09 -28.29
N MET A 339 8.67 6.40 -28.29
CA MET A 339 9.73 5.39 -28.37
C MET A 339 9.70 4.42 -27.17
N LEU A 340 9.60 4.94 -25.94
CA LEU A 340 9.51 4.12 -24.73
C LEU A 340 8.28 3.21 -24.70
N ASN A 341 7.14 3.69 -25.21
CA ASN A 341 5.91 2.90 -25.28
C ASN A 341 5.97 1.77 -26.33
N VAL A 342 6.63 1.99 -27.47
CA VAL A 342 6.80 0.95 -28.51
C VAL A 342 7.73 -0.17 -28.03
N GLU A 343 8.81 0.17 -27.34
CA GLU A 343 9.79 -0.80 -26.84
C GLU A 343 9.23 -1.69 -25.71
N ALA A 344 8.37 -1.12 -24.85
CA ALA A 344 7.71 -1.86 -23.75
C ALA A 344 6.66 -2.87 -24.22
N GLY A 345 6.07 -2.69 -25.42
CA GLY A 345 5.00 -3.54 -25.97
C GLY A 345 5.46 -4.66 -26.92
N SER A 346 6.75 -4.70 -27.31
CA SER A 346 7.26 -5.68 -28.27
C SER A 346 7.68 -7.00 -27.62
N THR A 347 6.72 -7.82 -27.19
CA THR A 347 6.96 -9.21 -26.72
C THR A 347 6.24 -10.27 -27.56
N GLY A 348 5.77 -9.94 -28.77
CA GLY A 348 5.14 -10.89 -29.70
C GLY A 348 5.95 -11.12 -30.98
N ASP A 349 6.18 -12.39 -31.30
CA ASP A 349 6.84 -12.89 -32.52
C ASP A 349 6.33 -12.23 -33.82
N SER A 350 7.25 -12.04 -34.78
CA SER A 350 7.04 -11.75 -36.23
C SER A 350 7.14 -10.28 -36.71
N ALA A 351 8.37 -9.75 -36.86
CA ALA A 351 8.74 -8.87 -37.99
C ALA A 351 10.28 -8.70 -38.12
N PRO A 352 10.85 -8.62 -39.35
CA PRO A 352 12.29 -8.51 -39.54
C PRO A 352 12.79 -7.11 -39.17
N ARG A 353 13.72 -7.04 -38.21
CA ARG A 353 14.34 -5.80 -37.72
C ARG A 353 15.35 -5.24 -38.73
N ALA A 354 14.95 -4.19 -39.45
CA ALA A 354 15.85 -3.37 -40.25
C ALA A 354 15.59 -1.87 -39.99
N SER A 355 15.99 -1.39 -38.82
CA SER A 355 16.22 0.03 -38.52
C SER A 355 16.96 0.14 -37.18
N GLN A 356 17.96 1.01 -37.12
CA GLN A 356 18.94 1.19 -36.04
C GLN A 356 18.35 0.99 -34.63
N GLN A 357 18.78 -0.07 -33.92
CA GLN A 357 18.39 -0.30 -32.52
C GLN A 357 19.04 0.76 -31.63
N ILE A 358 18.29 1.81 -31.29
CA ILE A 358 18.60 2.65 -30.13
C ILE A 358 18.38 1.77 -28.89
N SER A 359 19.31 1.82 -27.93
CA SER A 359 19.16 1.07 -26.67
C SER A 359 18.01 1.68 -25.85
N PRO A 360 17.06 0.90 -25.31
CA PRO A 360 15.98 1.40 -24.44
C PRO A 360 16.48 2.22 -23.25
N PHE A 361 17.68 1.87 -22.77
CA PHE A 361 18.35 2.60 -21.70
C PHE A 361 18.77 4.01 -22.13
N LYS A 362 19.21 4.19 -23.38
CA LYS A 362 19.57 5.50 -23.92
C LYS A 362 18.33 6.38 -24.12
N THR A 363 17.24 5.82 -24.65
CA THR A 363 15.95 6.52 -24.76
C THR A 363 15.45 6.99 -23.40
N LEU A 364 15.57 6.15 -22.37
CA LEU A 364 15.21 6.50 -20.99
C LEU A 364 16.09 7.62 -20.41
N GLN A 365 17.41 7.58 -20.64
CA GLN A 365 18.32 8.65 -20.23
C GLN A 365 17.97 9.97 -20.91
N ASP A 366 17.72 9.94 -22.22
CA ASP A 366 17.38 11.13 -23.00
C ASP A 366 16.01 11.69 -22.59
N PHE A 367 15.08 10.82 -22.17
CA PHE A 367 13.80 11.19 -21.56
C PHE A 367 13.99 11.93 -20.23
N HIS A 368 14.77 11.37 -19.29
CA HIS A 368 15.05 12.05 -18.02
C HIS A 368 15.75 13.39 -18.23
N ALA A 369 16.75 13.46 -19.12
CA ALA A 369 17.41 14.70 -19.48
C ALA A 369 16.43 15.74 -20.05
N CYS A 370 15.51 15.32 -20.93
CA CYS A 370 14.48 16.21 -21.47
C CYS A 370 13.53 16.72 -20.37
N VAL A 371 13.15 15.89 -19.41
CA VAL A 371 12.30 16.29 -18.27
C VAL A 371 13.04 17.28 -17.38
N ASP A 372 14.31 17.05 -17.07
CA ASP A 372 15.12 17.96 -16.26
C ASP A 372 15.34 19.30 -16.96
N GLU A 373 15.57 19.31 -18.28
CA GLU A 373 15.59 20.54 -19.07
C GLU A 373 14.26 21.31 -18.96
N ILE A 374 13.12 20.62 -19.11
CA ILE A 374 11.79 21.24 -18.97
C ILE A 374 11.62 21.87 -17.58
N ARG A 375 12.10 21.23 -16.52
CA ARG A 375 12.00 21.76 -15.14
C ARG A 375 12.78 23.05 -14.92
N THR A 376 13.77 23.34 -15.76
CA THR A 376 14.49 24.64 -15.71
C THR A 376 13.70 25.79 -16.36
N LEU A 377 12.63 25.49 -17.10
CA LEU A 377 11.84 26.49 -17.80
C LEU A 377 10.91 27.26 -16.83
N PRO A 378 10.67 28.57 -17.05
CA PRO A 378 9.77 29.35 -16.22
C PRO A 378 8.36 28.73 -16.18
N GLY A 379 7.85 28.44 -14.98
CA GLY A 379 6.53 27.86 -14.76
C GLY A 379 6.46 26.33 -14.86
N PHE A 380 7.58 25.64 -15.06
CA PHE A 380 7.65 24.18 -15.18
C PHE A 380 8.50 23.50 -14.10
N GLY A 381 8.87 24.22 -13.02
CA GLY A 381 9.72 23.70 -11.94
C GLY A 381 9.26 22.36 -11.37
N ASP A 382 7.94 22.17 -11.26
CA ASP A 382 7.30 20.97 -10.70
C ASP A 382 6.82 19.97 -11.77
N PHE A 383 7.27 20.12 -13.03
CA PHE A 383 6.82 19.28 -14.14
C PHE A 383 7.05 17.79 -13.88
N MET A 384 5.98 17.00 -13.96
CA MET A 384 5.99 15.55 -13.68
C MET A 384 6.59 15.18 -12.31
N MET A 385 6.42 16.03 -11.29
CA MET A 385 6.74 15.68 -9.91
C MET A 385 5.49 15.23 -9.15
N SER A 386 5.68 14.52 -8.03
CA SER A 386 4.61 14.27 -7.07
C SER A 386 4.07 15.60 -6.52
N PRO A 387 2.76 15.70 -6.22
CA PRO A 387 2.19 16.93 -5.69
C PRO A 387 2.85 17.28 -4.36
N SER A 388 3.21 18.55 -4.21
CA SER A 388 3.67 19.12 -2.95
C SER A 388 2.57 19.05 -1.88
N ILE A 389 2.96 19.18 -0.60
CA ILE A 389 1.98 19.22 0.49
C ILE A 389 0.93 20.32 0.31
N GLU A 390 1.30 21.46 -0.25
CA GLU A 390 0.38 22.57 -0.49
C GLU A 390 -0.59 22.27 -1.64
N GLU A 391 -0.15 21.60 -2.70
CA GLU A 391 -1.04 21.11 -3.76
C GLU A 391 -1.98 20.03 -3.25
N MET A 392 -1.50 19.12 -2.40
CA MET A 392 -2.34 18.11 -1.74
C MET A 392 -3.42 18.75 -0.85
N LYS A 393 -3.06 19.80 -0.09
CA LYS A 393 -4.02 20.59 0.69
C LYS A 393 -5.03 21.31 -0.22
N ALA A 394 -4.56 21.94 -1.31
CA ALA A 394 -5.42 22.60 -2.29
C ALA A 394 -6.41 21.62 -2.97
N ALA A 395 -5.99 20.36 -3.16
CA ALA A 395 -6.86 19.28 -3.62
C ALA A 395 -8.00 18.92 -2.64
N ALA A 396 -8.05 19.51 -1.44
CA ALA A 396 -9.17 19.39 -0.50
C ALA A 396 -10.12 20.62 -0.52
N VAL A 397 -10.10 21.46 -1.57
CA VAL A 397 -10.95 22.68 -1.63
C VAL A 397 -12.46 22.38 -1.63
N ASP A 398 -12.88 21.30 -2.29
CA ASP A 398 -14.30 20.94 -2.46
C ASP A 398 -14.84 19.92 -1.44
N GLY A 399 -14.05 19.64 -0.40
CA GLY A 399 -14.36 18.72 0.69
C GLY A 399 -13.09 18.04 1.21
N VAL A 400 -13.23 17.08 2.11
CA VAL A 400 -12.07 16.53 2.85
C VAL A 400 -11.52 15.30 2.14
N VAL A 401 -10.19 15.19 2.04
CA VAL A 401 -9.54 13.92 1.65
C VAL A 401 -9.10 13.19 2.91
N VAL A 402 -9.47 11.91 3.02
CA VAL A 402 -9.14 11.06 4.17
C VAL A 402 -8.34 9.86 3.68
N VAL A 403 -7.08 9.81 4.10
CA VAL A 403 -6.17 8.69 3.82
C VAL A 403 -6.13 7.77 5.04
N VAL A 404 -6.71 6.59 4.92
CA VAL A 404 -6.72 5.56 5.97
C VAL A 404 -5.47 4.69 5.81
N ASN A 405 -4.43 5.03 6.57
CA ASN A 405 -3.17 4.31 6.62
C ASN A 405 -3.25 3.13 7.60
N VAL A 406 -2.86 1.96 7.11
CA VAL A 406 -2.83 0.68 7.82
C VAL A 406 -1.44 0.10 7.65
N GLY A 407 -0.52 0.53 8.50
CA GLY A 407 0.85 0.01 8.58
C GLY A 407 0.98 -1.11 9.62
N THR A 408 2.12 -1.78 9.62
CA THR A 408 2.48 -2.85 10.58
C THR A 408 2.56 -2.34 12.02
N LEU A 409 3.05 -1.12 12.20
CA LEU A 409 3.24 -0.50 13.52
C LEU A 409 1.96 0.13 14.08
N ARG A 410 1.16 0.74 13.22
CA ARG A 410 -0.03 1.52 13.62
C ARG A 410 -0.97 1.77 12.45
N SER A 411 -2.23 2.04 12.80
CA SER A 411 -3.28 2.45 11.87
C SER A 411 -3.81 3.84 12.22
N ASP A 412 -3.90 4.71 11.22
CA ASP A 412 -4.26 6.12 11.37
C ASP A 412 -5.07 6.62 10.17
N ALA A 413 -5.81 7.70 10.37
CA ALA A 413 -6.40 8.48 9.28
C ALA A 413 -5.72 9.84 9.18
N LEU A 414 -5.12 10.13 8.03
CA LEU A 414 -4.58 11.44 7.67
C LEU A 414 -5.68 12.22 6.96
N VAL A 415 -6.19 13.26 7.62
CA VAL A 415 -7.29 14.10 7.18
C VAL A 415 -6.73 15.38 6.55
N VAL A 416 -6.79 15.47 5.23
CA VAL A 416 -6.29 16.60 4.45
C VAL A 416 -7.40 17.62 4.27
N LYS A 417 -7.11 18.87 4.67
CA LYS A 417 -7.95 20.06 4.46
C LYS A 417 -7.08 21.15 3.83
N PRO A 418 -7.68 22.18 3.19
CA PRO A 418 -6.91 23.26 2.57
C PRO A 418 -5.95 23.99 3.52
N GLN A 419 -6.25 23.98 4.83
CA GLN A 419 -5.44 24.69 5.83
C GLN A 419 -4.41 23.80 6.55
N ALA A 420 -4.62 22.48 6.60
CA ALA A 420 -3.79 21.58 7.40
C ALA A 420 -4.07 20.10 7.09
N VAL A 421 -3.08 19.24 7.37
CA VAL A 421 -3.29 17.80 7.53
C VAL A 421 -3.43 17.48 9.02
N ARG A 422 -4.46 16.72 9.39
CA ARG A 422 -4.72 16.29 10.77
C ARG A 422 -4.65 14.79 10.90
N LEU A 423 -4.05 14.33 11.99
CA LEU A 423 -3.97 12.90 12.30
C LEU A 423 -5.11 12.48 13.24
N ILE A 424 -5.84 11.43 12.86
CA ILE A 424 -6.80 10.74 13.73
C ILE A 424 -6.28 9.32 13.97
N LYS A 425 -5.98 8.98 15.23
CA LYS A 425 -5.50 7.64 15.60
C LYS A 425 -6.66 6.65 15.58
N LEU A 426 -6.55 5.57 14.80
CA LEU A 426 -7.59 4.54 14.69
C LEU A 426 -7.34 3.41 15.68
N ARG A 427 -7.47 3.71 16.98
CA ARG A 427 -7.05 2.81 18.09
C ARG A 427 -7.76 1.45 18.08
N HIS A 428 -8.94 1.38 17.50
CA HIS A 428 -9.77 0.18 17.46
C HIS A 428 -9.71 -0.54 16.11
N PHE A 429 -8.94 -0.02 15.16
CA PHE A 429 -8.77 -0.64 13.86
C PHE A 429 -7.73 -1.75 13.94
N ASP A 430 -8.20 -2.96 13.64
CA ASP A 430 -7.39 -4.18 13.65
C ASP A 430 -7.15 -4.62 12.21
N VAL A 431 -5.89 -4.57 11.79
CA VAL A 431 -5.44 -4.94 10.43
C VAL A 431 -5.66 -6.42 10.13
N ASP A 432 -5.44 -7.31 11.09
CA ASP A 432 -5.61 -8.75 10.88
C ASP A 432 -7.09 -9.09 10.74
N LYS A 433 -7.94 -8.39 11.50
CA LYS A 433 -9.39 -8.49 11.33
C LYS A 433 -9.85 -7.92 9.98
N ALA A 434 -9.27 -6.82 9.52
CA ALA A 434 -9.54 -6.28 8.18
C ALA A 434 -9.16 -7.32 7.10
N ARG A 435 -7.99 -7.94 7.20
CA ARG A 435 -7.52 -8.99 6.28
C ARG A 435 -8.42 -10.21 6.31
N SER A 436 -8.83 -10.66 7.49
CA SER A 436 -9.77 -11.77 7.65
C SER A 436 -11.12 -11.46 7.00
N TRP A 437 -11.64 -10.24 7.15
CA TRP A 437 -12.86 -9.81 6.48
C TRP A 437 -12.73 -9.84 4.96
N MET A 438 -11.64 -9.29 4.43
CA MET A 438 -11.42 -9.25 2.99
C MET A 438 -11.22 -10.65 2.41
N ALA A 439 -10.51 -11.54 3.11
CA ALA A 439 -10.37 -12.95 2.72
C ALA A 439 -11.73 -13.67 2.73
N GLU A 440 -12.56 -13.42 3.76
CA GLU A 440 -13.90 -14.00 3.86
C GLU A 440 -14.79 -13.56 2.69
N ILE A 441 -14.82 -12.25 2.35
CA ILE A 441 -15.62 -11.72 1.24
C ILE A 441 -15.11 -12.19 -0.11
N LYS A 442 -13.79 -12.23 -0.33
CA LYS A 442 -13.21 -12.75 -1.58
C LYS A 442 -13.66 -14.19 -1.84
N GLY A 443 -13.79 -15.01 -0.78
CA GLY A 443 -14.30 -16.37 -0.87
C GLY A 443 -15.79 -16.50 -1.22
N TRP A 444 -16.56 -15.40 -1.25
CA TRP A 444 -17.99 -15.43 -1.57
C TRP A 444 -18.30 -15.31 -3.06
N SER A 445 -17.28 -15.20 -3.91
CA SER A 445 -17.40 -15.01 -5.37
C SER A 445 -17.91 -16.24 -6.15
N SER A 446 -18.63 -17.17 -5.52
CA SER A 446 -19.25 -18.29 -6.25
C SER A 446 -20.46 -17.80 -7.05
N GLU A 447 -20.53 -18.18 -8.32
CA GLU A 447 -21.69 -17.88 -9.18
C GLU A 447 -22.99 -18.41 -8.56
N SER A 448 -23.95 -17.50 -8.40
CA SER A 448 -25.33 -17.76 -7.95
C SER A 448 -25.46 -18.46 -6.59
N PRO A 449 -25.22 -17.75 -5.45
CA PRO A 449 -25.50 -18.30 -4.13
C PRO A 449 -26.99 -18.65 -3.98
N SER A 450 -27.28 -19.74 -3.29
CA SER A 450 -28.67 -20.07 -2.90
C SER A 450 -29.27 -18.93 -2.06
N LEU A 451 -30.61 -18.85 -1.98
CA LEU A 451 -31.29 -17.83 -1.17
C LEU A 451 -30.80 -17.82 0.29
N GLU A 452 -30.57 -19.00 0.88
CA GLU A 452 -30.03 -19.12 2.24
C GLU A 452 -28.57 -18.66 2.34
N GLN A 453 -27.74 -18.96 1.33
CA GLN A 453 -26.35 -18.49 1.26
C GLN A 453 -26.31 -16.96 1.14
N SER A 454 -27.11 -16.39 0.23
CA SER A 454 -27.24 -14.95 0.04
C SER A 454 -27.71 -14.25 1.32
N GLY A 455 -28.71 -14.81 2.03
CA GLY A 455 -29.15 -14.29 3.32
C GLY A 455 -28.04 -14.28 4.38
N ARG A 456 -27.25 -15.36 4.47
CA ARG A 456 -26.10 -15.45 5.38
C ARG A 456 -24.98 -14.47 5.02
N GLN A 457 -24.61 -14.37 3.74
CA GLN A 457 -23.60 -13.44 3.25
C GLN A 457 -24.01 -12.00 3.55
N ASN A 458 -25.25 -11.60 3.25
CA ASN A 458 -25.78 -10.27 3.55
C ASN A 458 -25.77 -9.97 5.06
N ALA A 459 -26.22 -10.92 5.89
CA ALA A 459 -26.17 -10.77 7.34
C ALA A 459 -24.73 -10.58 7.85
N ARG A 460 -23.80 -11.37 7.32
CA ARG A 460 -22.39 -11.33 7.68
C ARG A 460 -21.70 -10.04 7.23
N TYR A 461 -22.04 -9.54 6.04
CA TYR A 461 -21.53 -8.27 5.53
C TYR A 461 -22.01 -7.07 6.35
N ARG A 462 -23.25 -7.06 6.86
CA ARG A 462 -23.70 -6.02 7.81
C ARG A 462 -22.87 -6.00 9.09
N VAL A 463 -22.36 -7.15 9.55
CA VAL A 463 -21.44 -7.22 10.70
C VAL A 463 -20.11 -6.56 10.39
N LEU A 464 -19.58 -6.78 9.18
CA LEU A 464 -18.38 -6.07 8.70
C LEU A 464 -18.63 -4.56 8.63
N LEU A 465 -19.72 -4.11 8.03
CA LEU A 465 -20.05 -2.67 7.92
C LEU A 465 -20.17 -2.01 9.31
N LEU A 466 -20.75 -2.72 10.28
CA LEU A 466 -20.82 -2.26 11.66
C LEU A 466 -19.45 -2.23 12.34
N TRP A 467 -18.60 -3.22 12.08
CA TRP A 467 -17.22 -3.24 12.58
C TRP A 467 -16.44 -2.06 12.00
N LEU A 468 -16.45 -1.86 10.67
CA LEU A 468 -15.76 -0.79 9.97
C LEU A 468 -16.21 0.60 10.46
N TRP A 469 -17.51 0.75 10.75
CA TRP A 469 -18.04 1.95 11.39
C TRP A 469 -17.41 2.17 12.76
N LYS A 470 -17.44 1.18 13.64
CA LYS A 470 -16.95 1.30 15.03
C LYS A 470 -15.45 1.42 15.15
N SER A 471 -14.69 0.79 14.26
CA SER A 471 -13.23 0.71 14.34
C SER A 471 -12.51 1.82 13.57
N CYS A 472 -13.18 2.45 12.61
CA CYS A 472 -12.57 3.44 11.72
C CYS A 472 -13.48 4.65 11.47
N VAL A 473 -14.60 4.47 10.77
CA VAL A 473 -15.33 5.60 10.19
C VAL A 473 -15.93 6.51 11.26
N ARG A 474 -16.43 5.97 12.37
CA ARG A 474 -16.95 6.77 13.48
C ARG A 474 -15.89 7.72 14.02
N ASP A 475 -14.68 7.22 14.31
CA ASP A 475 -13.60 8.03 14.90
C ASP A 475 -13.18 9.15 13.93
N ILE A 476 -13.21 8.87 12.61
CA ILE A 476 -12.97 9.87 11.56
C ILE A 476 -14.09 10.93 11.55
N MET A 477 -15.36 10.53 11.56
CA MET A 477 -16.50 11.46 11.56
C MET A 477 -16.51 12.35 12.80
N GLU A 478 -16.24 11.76 13.98
CA GLU A 478 -16.14 12.49 15.24
C GLU A 478 -14.97 13.46 15.23
N GLY A 479 -13.79 13.06 14.75
CA GLY A 479 -12.63 13.94 14.60
C GLY A 479 -12.82 15.05 13.55
N LEU A 480 -13.71 14.85 12.57
CA LEU A 480 -14.15 15.88 11.63
C LEU A 480 -15.21 16.81 12.21
N GLY A 481 -15.85 16.44 13.33
CA GLY A 481 -17.02 17.12 13.87
C GLY A 481 -18.29 16.91 13.04
N TYR A 482 -18.30 15.90 12.16
CA TYR A 482 -19.45 15.58 11.33
C TYR A 482 -20.42 14.70 12.12
N ARG A 483 -21.65 15.19 12.30
CA ARG A 483 -22.74 14.47 12.95
C ARG A 483 -23.88 14.28 11.95
N THR A 484 -24.72 13.30 12.19
CA THR A 484 -25.94 13.04 11.40
C THR A 484 -26.71 14.35 11.22
N HIS A 485 -26.77 14.81 9.98
CA HIS A 485 -27.25 16.15 9.67
C HIS A 485 -28.75 16.26 9.99
N GLN A 486 -29.14 17.39 10.58
CA GLN A 486 -30.54 17.81 10.65
C GLN A 486 -31.03 18.14 9.24
N SER A 487 -32.28 17.80 8.94
CA SER A 487 -32.91 17.99 7.63
C SER A 487 -32.72 19.42 7.08
N GLY A 488 -32.22 19.54 5.84
CA GLY A 488 -32.19 20.80 5.09
C GLY A 488 -30.80 21.40 4.78
N LYS A 489 -29.69 20.82 5.28
CA LYS A 489 -28.32 21.21 4.85
C LYS A 489 -27.72 20.16 3.91
N THR A 490 -26.96 20.59 2.90
CA THR A 490 -26.22 19.71 2.00
C THR A 490 -25.12 18.96 2.76
N LEU A 491 -25.04 17.63 2.59
CA LEU A 491 -24.00 16.81 3.19
C LEU A 491 -22.60 17.23 2.69
N PRO A 492 -21.56 17.22 3.55
CA PRO A 492 -20.19 17.46 3.13
C PRO A 492 -19.66 16.30 2.28
N ARG A 493 -18.64 16.57 1.47
CA ARG A 493 -17.99 15.59 0.60
C ARG A 493 -16.70 15.06 1.23
N VAL A 494 -16.49 13.75 1.15
CA VAL A 494 -15.28 13.06 1.58
C VAL A 494 -14.73 12.19 0.46
N TRP A 495 -13.42 12.34 0.17
CA TRP A 495 -12.68 11.40 -0.66
C TRP A 495 -11.90 10.42 0.20
N TRP A 496 -12.13 9.13 -0.03
CA TRP A 496 -11.48 8.04 0.67
C TRP A 496 -10.28 7.53 -0.13
N ILE A 497 -9.16 7.39 0.55
CA ILE A 497 -7.96 6.70 0.06
C ILE A 497 -7.59 5.66 1.13
N GLY A 498 -7.53 4.40 0.77
CA GLY A 498 -7.11 3.33 1.69
C GLY A 498 -5.68 2.86 1.38
N THR A 499 -5.04 2.22 2.35
CA THR A 499 -3.74 1.57 2.18
C THR A 499 -3.78 0.06 2.39
N GLY A 500 -3.11 -0.70 1.53
CA GLY A 500 -3.11 -2.16 1.53
C GLY A 500 -4.53 -2.71 1.57
N VAL A 501 -4.83 -3.48 2.62
CA VAL A 501 -6.17 -4.04 2.85
C VAL A 501 -7.28 -2.98 2.93
N ALA A 502 -6.95 -1.75 3.36
CA ALA A 502 -7.92 -0.67 3.44
C ALA A 502 -8.34 -0.09 2.09
N SER A 503 -7.56 -0.30 1.02
CA SER A 503 -7.93 0.12 -0.35
C SER A 503 -9.25 -0.51 -0.82
N SER A 504 -9.57 -1.70 -0.30
CA SER A 504 -10.76 -2.47 -0.69
C SER A 504 -11.94 -2.31 0.27
N LEU A 505 -11.83 -1.47 1.31
CA LEU A 505 -12.88 -1.32 2.32
C LEU A 505 -14.00 -0.36 1.88
N PRO A 506 -15.27 -0.75 2.10
CA PRO A 506 -16.44 0.03 1.69
C PRO A 506 -16.77 1.15 2.70
N PHE A 507 -15.83 2.08 2.95
CA PHE A 507 -16.01 3.21 3.89
C PHE A 507 -17.34 3.95 3.72
N HIS A 508 -17.76 4.17 2.48
CA HIS A 508 -19.01 4.84 2.13
C HIS A 508 -20.28 4.11 2.63
N ALA A 509 -20.19 2.80 2.81
CA ALA A 509 -21.28 1.94 3.27
C ALA A 509 -21.17 1.59 4.76
N ALA A 510 -20.08 1.96 5.45
CA ALA A 510 -19.92 1.64 6.86
C ALA A 510 -21.07 2.20 7.70
N GLY A 511 -21.61 1.41 8.61
CA GLY A 511 -22.68 1.88 9.47
C GLY A 511 -23.44 0.81 10.22
N ARG A 512 -24.33 1.27 11.10
CA ARG A 512 -25.34 0.43 11.75
C ARG A 512 -26.61 0.46 10.91
N HIS A 513 -26.80 -0.52 10.04
CA HIS A 513 -27.99 -0.61 9.17
C HIS A 513 -29.15 -1.31 9.89
N CYS A 514 -29.90 -0.56 10.69
CA CYS A 514 -31.18 -0.97 11.25
C CYS A 514 -32.17 0.20 11.22
N ASP A 515 -33.47 -0.09 11.26
CA ASP A 515 -34.57 0.85 10.97
C ASP A 515 -34.52 2.18 11.71
N SER A 516 -33.95 2.21 12.93
CA SER A 516 -33.88 3.39 13.79
C SER A 516 -32.53 4.12 13.78
N SER A 517 -31.51 3.60 13.09
CA SER A 517 -30.17 4.17 13.19
C SER A 517 -29.85 5.10 12.02
N THR A 518 -29.42 6.30 12.37
CA THR A 518 -28.80 7.25 11.44
C THR A 518 -27.28 7.15 11.41
N SER A 519 -26.69 6.23 12.20
CA SER A 519 -25.24 6.05 12.35
C SER A 519 -24.64 5.27 11.17
N THR A 520 -24.72 5.86 9.98
CA THR A 520 -24.13 5.34 8.74
C THR A 520 -23.36 6.45 8.04
N THR A 521 -22.31 6.09 7.32
CA THR A 521 -21.52 7.06 6.55
C THR A 521 -22.39 7.84 5.56
N SER A 522 -23.33 7.15 4.89
CA SER A 522 -24.26 7.75 3.94
C SER A 522 -25.17 8.83 4.56
N ASN A 523 -25.51 8.76 5.83
CA ASN A 523 -26.31 9.81 6.48
C ASN A 523 -25.49 11.03 6.92
N VAL A 524 -24.16 10.96 6.82
CA VAL A 524 -23.23 11.97 7.34
C VAL A 524 -22.47 12.66 6.21
N VAL A 525 -22.08 11.93 5.16
CA VAL A 525 -21.24 12.47 4.08
C VAL A 525 -21.61 11.89 2.71
N ILE A 526 -21.32 12.66 1.65
CA ILE A 526 -21.25 12.13 0.28
C ILE A 526 -19.84 11.61 0.05
N SER A 527 -19.72 10.32 -0.23
CA SER A 527 -18.44 9.64 -0.40
C SER A 527 -17.99 9.60 -1.85
N SER A 528 -16.68 9.72 -2.05
CA SER A 528 -15.98 9.46 -3.30
C SER A 528 -14.67 8.74 -2.98
N TYR A 529 -14.07 8.09 -3.96
CA TYR A 529 -12.77 7.43 -3.83
C TYR A 529 -11.80 8.03 -4.84
N VAL A 530 -10.51 7.98 -4.53
CA VAL A 530 -9.44 8.21 -5.49
C VAL A 530 -8.26 7.30 -5.17
N PRO A 531 -7.49 6.84 -6.17
CA PRO A 531 -6.31 6.00 -5.93
C PRO A 531 -5.23 6.72 -5.11
N THR A 532 -4.99 7.99 -5.42
CA THR A 532 -3.97 8.85 -4.82
C THR A 532 -4.42 10.31 -4.83
N ILE A 533 -3.77 11.18 -4.07
CA ILE A 533 -4.06 12.63 -4.11
C ILE A 533 -3.60 13.21 -5.45
N ARG A 534 -2.50 12.70 -6.04
CA ARG A 534 -2.04 13.03 -7.38
C ARG A 534 -3.10 12.76 -8.44
N ALA A 535 -3.81 11.64 -8.36
CA ALA A 535 -4.92 11.34 -9.27
C ALA A 535 -6.07 12.35 -9.12
N LEU A 536 -6.36 12.80 -7.90
CA LEU A 536 -7.37 13.83 -7.64
C LEU A 536 -6.96 15.19 -8.21
N VAL A 537 -5.72 15.63 -7.98
CA VAL A 537 -5.14 16.86 -8.55
C VAL A 537 -5.24 16.81 -10.07
N HIS A 538 -4.81 15.70 -10.68
CA HIS A 538 -4.83 15.53 -12.12
C HIS A 538 -6.26 15.53 -12.70
N ALA A 539 -7.22 14.86 -12.05
CA ALA A 539 -8.63 14.87 -12.49
C ALA A 539 -9.25 16.28 -12.42
N ARG A 540 -8.86 17.09 -11.42
CA ARG A 540 -9.34 18.47 -11.26
C ARG A 540 -8.66 19.47 -12.16
N GLY A 541 -7.36 19.31 -12.45
CA GLY A 541 -6.66 20.15 -13.43
C GLY A 541 -7.37 20.16 -14.78
N ARG A 542 -7.81 18.98 -15.23
CA ARG A 542 -8.62 18.81 -16.45
C ARG A 542 -10.02 19.46 -16.40
N ALA A 543 -10.52 19.87 -15.23
CA ALA A 543 -11.78 20.58 -15.09
C ALA A 543 -11.68 22.06 -15.45
N MET A 544 -10.54 22.67 -15.16
CA MET A 544 -10.31 24.08 -15.44
C MET A 544 -10.28 24.36 -16.95
N ASP A 545 -9.74 23.44 -17.74
CA ASP A 545 -9.66 23.58 -19.21
C ASP A 545 -11.04 23.58 -19.90
N VAL A 546 -11.98 22.76 -19.41
CA VAL A 546 -13.32 22.59 -20.00
C VAL A 546 -14.28 23.71 -19.60
N SER A 547 -14.05 24.37 -18.46
CA SER A 547 -14.93 25.42 -17.90
C SER A 547 -15.04 26.70 -18.74
N SER A 548 -14.22 26.83 -19.79
CA SER A 548 -14.19 27.97 -20.72
C SER A 548 -15.29 27.96 -21.80
N TYR A 549 -16.07 26.87 -21.93
CA TYR A 549 -17.09 26.73 -22.97
C TYR A 549 -18.52 26.73 -22.40
N THR A 550 -19.23 27.85 -22.50
CA THR A 550 -20.67 27.92 -22.22
C THR A 550 -21.48 27.35 -23.39
N GLY A 551 -22.42 26.41 -23.14
CA GLY A 551 -23.32 25.84 -24.15
C GLY A 551 -22.99 24.41 -24.62
N TYR A 552 -22.30 23.62 -23.79
CA TYR A 552 -21.86 22.26 -24.15
C TYR A 552 -23.03 21.26 -24.19
N GLU A 553 -23.28 20.69 -25.37
CA GLU A 553 -24.12 19.50 -25.56
C GLU A 553 -23.34 18.27 -25.06
N HIS A 554 -23.86 17.54 -24.07
CA HIS A 554 -23.25 16.30 -23.61
C HIS A 554 -23.47 15.19 -24.65
N LYS A 555 -22.39 14.51 -25.06
CA LYS A 555 -22.37 13.38 -25.98
C LYS A 555 -22.09 12.10 -25.22
N ILE A 556 -23.11 11.23 -25.19
CA ILE A 556 -23.07 9.96 -24.47
C ILE A 556 -22.83 8.83 -25.47
N LEU A 557 -21.72 8.11 -25.31
CA LEU A 557 -21.55 6.79 -25.90
C LEU A 557 -22.18 5.75 -24.99
N LEU A 558 -23.29 5.16 -25.44
CA LEU A 558 -23.96 4.05 -24.76
C LEU A 558 -23.53 2.75 -25.44
N ALA A 559 -22.79 1.89 -24.74
CA ALA A 559 -22.36 0.58 -25.25
C ALA A 559 -23.03 -0.54 -24.44
N THR A 560 -23.70 -1.47 -25.10
CA THR A 560 -24.53 -2.48 -24.43
C THR A 560 -24.31 -3.88 -24.98
N MET A 561 -24.11 -4.85 -24.08
CA MET A 561 -23.91 -6.27 -24.38
C MET A 561 -24.97 -7.11 -23.63
N GLU A 562 -26.13 -7.36 -24.25
CA GLU A 562 -27.19 -8.20 -23.66
C GLU A 562 -26.79 -9.69 -23.65
N THR A 563 -25.99 -10.08 -24.62
CA THR A 563 -25.48 -11.44 -24.80
C THR A 563 -23.99 -11.37 -25.06
N THR A 564 -23.23 -12.31 -24.50
CA THR A 564 -21.80 -12.43 -24.77
C THR A 564 -21.43 -13.90 -24.72
N ARG A 565 -20.69 -14.37 -25.72
CA ARG A 565 -20.33 -15.77 -25.87
C ARG A 565 -19.53 -16.22 -24.65
N GLY A 566 -19.94 -17.33 -24.06
CA GLY A 566 -19.32 -17.87 -22.85
C GLY A 566 -19.84 -17.28 -21.54
N GLU A 567 -20.70 -16.26 -21.61
CA GLU A 567 -21.29 -15.60 -20.44
C GLU A 567 -22.82 -15.79 -20.41
N PRO A 568 -23.46 -15.75 -19.23
CA PRO A 568 -24.92 -15.76 -19.13
C PRO A 568 -25.51 -14.46 -19.73
N PRO A 569 -26.73 -14.52 -20.32
CA PRO A 569 -27.41 -13.33 -20.83
C PRO A 569 -27.78 -12.37 -19.69
N LEU A 570 -27.70 -11.07 -19.95
CA LEU A 570 -28.07 -9.99 -19.03
C LEU A 570 -29.36 -9.32 -19.51
N HIS A 571 -30.49 -9.80 -19.01
CA HIS A 571 -31.83 -9.39 -19.46
C HIS A 571 -32.17 -7.92 -19.15
N GLY A 572 -31.53 -7.34 -18.14
CA GLY A 572 -31.71 -5.95 -17.71
C GLY A 572 -31.01 -4.93 -18.59
N VAL A 573 -30.03 -5.33 -19.41
CA VAL A 573 -29.25 -4.40 -20.26
C VAL A 573 -30.12 -3.53 -21.15
N ARG A 574 -31.18 -4.11 -21.75
CA ARG A 574 -32.11 -3.35 -22.58
C ARG A 574 -32.91 -2.33 -21.77
N ALA A 575 -33.42 -2.75 -20.60
CA ALA A 575 -34.15 -1.87 -19.70
C ALA A 575 -33.28 -0.75 -19.12
N GLU A 576 -31.99 -1.02 -18.89
CA GLU A 576 -31.00 -0.02 -18.48
C GLU A 576 -30.76 1.00 -19.60
N ALA A 577 -30.53 0.54 -20.83
CA ALA A 577 -30.36 1.40 -22.00
C ALA A 577 -31.56 2.34 -22.20
N ASP A 578 -32.78 1.81 -22.10
CA ASP A 578 -34.01 2.59 -22.21
C ASP A 578 -34.17 3.58 -21.06
N ALA A 579 -33.78 3.20 -19.84
CA ALA A 579 -33.80 4.08 -18.69
C ALA A 579 -32.82 5.26 -18.84
N VAL A 580 -31.61 5.02 -19.35
CA VAL A 580 -30.62 6.07 -19.64
C VAL A 580 -31.16 7.01 -20.71
N LYS A 581 -31.62 6.47 -21.86
CA LYS A 581 -32.19 7.27 -22.96
C LYS A 581 -33.39 8.11 -22.52
N SER A 582 -34.24 7.58 -21.64
CA SER A 582 -35.42 8.28 -21.15
C SER A 582 -35.10 9.37 -20.13
N ALA A 583 -33.99 9.23 -19.39
CA ALA A 583 -33.59 10.17 -18.35
C ALA A 583 -32.75 11.35 -18.88
N VAL A 584 -32.11 11.19 -20.03
CA VAL A 584 -31.35 12.26 -20.69
C VAL A 584 -32.28 13.04 -21.64
N GLY A 585 -32.28 14.37 -21.52
CA GLY A 585 -33.15 15.23 -22.33
C GLY A 585 -32.74 15.29 -23.82
N ILE A 586 -33.53 16.01 -24.62
CA ILE A 586 -33.27 16.24 -26.07
C ILE A 586 -31.91 16.92 -26.31
N GLU A 587 -31.37 17.60 -25.30
CA GLU A 587 -30.09 18.31 -25.33
C GLU A 587 -28.87 17.40 -25.14
N CYS A 588 -29.06 16.08 -24.98
CA CYS A 588 -27.96 15.11 -24.94
C CYS A 588 -27.96 14.25 -26.21
N ARG A 589 -26.83 14.20 -26.91
CA ARG A 589 -26.66 13.29 -28.05
C ARG A 589 -26.24 11.91 -27.57
N VAL A 590 -27.12 10.92 -27.72
CA VAL A 590 -26.81 9.52 -27.41
C VAL A 590 -26.38 8.78 -28.67
N THR A 591 -25.16 8.27 -28.68
CA THR A 591 -24.67 7.30 -29.68
C THR A 591 -24.75 5.91 -29.06
N HIS A 592 -25.73 5.11 -29.48
CA HIS A 592 -25.92 3.75 -28.96
C HIS A 592 -25.23 2.72 -29.86
N GLN A 593 -24.36 1.90 -29.28
CA GLN A 593 -23.65 0.78 -29.88
C GLN A 593 -24.10 -0.52 -29.20
N GLU A 594 -25.03 -1.24 -29.83
CA GLU A 594 -25.50 -2.55 -29.39
C GLU A 594 -24.57 -3.66 -29.90
N GLN A 595 -24.23 -4.64 -29.04
CA GLN A 595 -23.45 -5.83 -29.40
C GLN A 595 -22.14 -5.47 -30.14
N THR A 596 -21.34 -4.62 -29.49
CA THR A 596 -20.16 -3.99 -30.10
C THR A 596 -18.85 -4.68 -29.73
N ASN A 597 -17.73 -4.18 -30.26
CA ASN A 597 -16.37 -4.63 -29.98
C ASN A 597 -15.52 -3.54 -29.30
N ALA A 598 -14.42 -3.95 -28.66
CA ALA A 598 -13.55 -3.05 -27.90
C ALA A 598 -12.94 -1.95 -28.77
N GLU A 599 -12.56 -2.28 -30.01
CA GLU A 599 -11.92 -1.34 -30.93
C GLU A 599 -12.89 -0.25 -31.41
N ALA A 600 -14.14 -0.61 -31.70
CA ALA A 600 -15.19 0.36 -32.04
C ALA A 600 -15.44 1.34 -30.89
N VAL A 601 -15.49 0.84 -29.65
CA VAL A 601 -15.63 1.69 -28.46
C VAL A 601 -14.43 2.63 -28.33
N LEU A 602 -13.20 2.12 -28.37
CA LEU A 602 -11.97 2.93 -28.27
C LEU A 602 -11.91 4.06 -29.32
N ARG A 603 -12.39 3.81 -30.55
CA ARG A 603 -12.46 4.85 -31.59
C ARG A 603 -13.50 5.94 -31.32
N LEU A 604 -14.58 5.60 -30.61
CA LEU A 604 -15.68 6.52 -30.33
C LEU A 604 -15.46 7.32 -29.03
N LEU A 605 -14.71 6.79 -28.06
CA LEU A 605 -14.43 7.47 -26.79
C LEU A 605 -13.90 8.91 -26.96
N PRO A 606 -12.95 9.23 -27.86
CA PRO A 606 -12.44 10.61 -28.01
C PRO A 606 -13.49 11.64 -28.45
N SER A 607 -14.61 11.21 -29.05
CA SER A 607 -15.66 12.10 -29.56
C SER A 607 -16.86 12.23 -28.62
N ASN A 608 -16.83 11.57 -27.46
CA ASN A 608 -17.90 11.56 -26.46
C ASN A 608 -17.32 11.91 -25.09
N ASP A 609 -17.94 12.83 -24.37
CA ASP A 609 -17.52 13.22 -23.03
C ASP A 609 -18.11 12.29 -21.95
N MET A 610 -19.17 11.54 -22.28
CA MET A 610 -19.75 10.55 -21.38
C MET A 610 -19.74 9.16 -22.03
N PHE A 611 -19.40 8.15 -21.24
CA PHE A 611 -19.44 6.75 -21.61
C PHE A 611 -20.32 5.99 -20.61
N HIS A 612 -21.30 5.25 -21.11
CA HIS A 612 -22.10 4.34 -20.32
C HIS A 612 -21.93 2.93 -20.90
N PHE A 613 -21.46 2.00 -20.09
CA PHE A 613 -21.36 0.60 -20.46
C PHE A 613 -22.31 -0.24 -19.61
N ALA A 614 -23.10 -1.10 -20.26
CA ALA A 614 -23.91 -2.12 -19.61
C ALA A 614 -23.59 -3.50 -20.20
N GLY A 615 -23.03 -4.39 -19.38
CA GLY A 615 -22.58 -5.71 -19.82
C GLY A 615 -21.66 -6.39 -18.81
N HIS A 616 -20.90 -7.38 -19.28
CA HIS A 616 -19.98 -8.14 -18.43
C HIS A 616 -18.66 -7.41 -18.20
N GLY A 617 -18.19 -7.48 -16.96
CA GLY A 617 -16.88 -7.01 -16.52
C GLY A 617 -16.22 -8.11 -15.71
N MET A 618 -14.92 -8.29 -15.91
CA MET A 618 -14.13 -9.33 -15.27
C MET A 618 -12.93 -8.72 -14.58
N SER A 619 -12.75 -9.06 -13.30
CA SER A 619 -11.51 -8.81 -12.56
C SER A 619 -10.63 -10.04 -12.66
N ASP A 620 -9.40 -9.89 -13.13
CA ASP A 620 -8.45 -10.99 -13.18
C ASP A 620 -7.80 -11.17 -11.79
N PRO A 621 -7.86 -12.39 -11.20
CA PRO A 621 -7.32 -12.66 -9.88
C PRO A 621 -5.80 -12.75 -9.85
N VAL A 622 -5.11 -12.89 -10.98
CA VAL A 622 -3.66 -13.12 -11.09
C VAL A 622 -2.94 -11.86 -11.54
N ASP A 623 -3.38 -11.26 -12.65
CA ASP A 623 -2.78 -10.06 -13.22
C ASP A 623 -3.85 -8.96 -13.36
N PRO A 624 -3.93 -8.00 -12.42
CA PRO A 624 -5.03 -7.04 -12.41
C PRO A 624 -5.07 -6.14 -13.66
N ALA A 625 -3.97 -6.02 -14.41
CA ALA A 625 -3.95 -5.32 -15.70
C ALA A 625 -4.74 -6.05 -16.81
N GLU A 626 -4.95 -7.37 -16.66
CA GLU A 626 -5.75 -8.22 -17.56
C GLU A 626 -7.26 -8.14 -17.28
N SER A 627 -7.66 -7.50 -16.18
CA SER A 627 -9.07 -7.19 -15.89
C SER A 627 -9.68 -6.42 -17.06
N CYS A 628 -10.90 -6.75 -17.46
CA CYS A 628 -11.45 -6.26 -18.72
C CYS A 628 -12.97 -6.07 -18.73
N ILE A 629 -13.41 -5.21 -19.63
CA ILE A 629 -14.79 -5.24 -20.12
C ILE A 629 -14.86 -6.26 -21.26
N VAL A 630 -15.88 -7.11 -21.22
CA VAL A 630 -16.08 -8.18 -22.22
C VAL A 630 -17.03 -7.68 -23.31
N PHE A 631 -16.56 -7.79 -24.55
CA PHE A 631 -17.27 -7.49 -25.78
C PHE A 631 -17.28 -8.73 -26.69
N GLU A 632 -17.82 -8.58 -27.90
CA GLU A 632 -17.69 -9.59 -28.95
C GLU A 632 -17.15 -8.98 -30.24
N LYS A 633 -16.38 -9.77 -30.99
CA LYS A 633 -15.98 -9.42 -32.36
C LYS A 633 -16.10 -10.61 -33.29
N SER A 634 -16.06 -10.33 -34.58
CA SER A 634 -15.94 -11.34 -35.62
C SER A 634 -14.66 -11.10 -36.42
N ASP A 635 -13.88 -12.16 -36.66
CA ASP A 635 -12.66 -12.11 -37.50
C ASP A 635 -12.98 -12.16 -39.00
N GLY A 636 -14.26 -12.06 -39.39
CA GLY A 636 -14.71 -11.98 -40.78
C GLY A 636 -16.19 -12.33 -40.90
N ALA A 637 -16.88 -11.81 -41.92
CA ALA A 637 -18.35 -11.86 -42.04
C ALA A 637 -19.01 -13.27 -41.92
N SER A 638 -18.24 -14.34 -42.12
CA SER A 638 -18.70 -15.74 -42.04
C SER A 638 -18.16 -16.52 -40.83
N MET A 639 -17.37 -15.89 -39.95
CA MET A 639 -16.77 -16.53 -38.78
C MET A 639 -17.65 -16.32 -37.53
N PRO A 640 -17.69 -17.30 -36.60
CA PRO A 640 -18.48 -17.18 -35.39
C PRO A 640 -17.96 -16.03 -34.52
N MET A 641 -18.86 -15.34 -33.82
CA MET A 641 -18.48 -14.31 -32.83
C MET A 641 -17.55 -14.92 -31.78
N ILE A 642 -16.49 -14.21 -31.42
CA ILE A 642 -15.56 -14.55 -30.35
C ILE A 642 -15.57 -13.45 -29.30
N GLN A 643 -15.18 -13.79 -28.07
CA GLN A 643 -14.99 -12.79 -27.02
C GLN A 643 -13.88 -11.81 -27.44
N ASP A 644 -14.15 -10.54 -27.22
CA ASP A 644 -13.19 -9.44 -27.35
C ASP A 644 -13.05 -8.75 -25.99
N ARG A 645 -11.87 -8.25 -25.65
CA ARG A 645 -11.57 -7.75 -24.30
C ARG A 645 -10.99 -6.34 -24.36
N LEU A 646 -11.60 -5.42 -23.62
CA LEU A 646 -11.01 -4.12 -23.33
C LEU A 646 -10.35 -4.17 -21.96
N GLN A 647 -9.06 -4.49 -21.93
CA GLN A 647 -8.26 -4.67 -20.71
C GLN A 647 -7.85 -3.33 -20.08
N VAL A 648 -7.57 -3.34 -18.77
CA VAL A 648 -7.02 -2.21 -18.02
C VAL A 648 -5.71 -1.72 -18.64
N ASP A 649 -4.84 -2.61 -19.08
CA ASP A 649 -3.59 -2.25 -19.77
C ASP A 649 -3.82 -1.37 -21.01
N ARG A 650 -4.79 -1.74 -21.86
CA ARG A 650 -5.18 -0.93 -23.02
C ARG A 650 -5.71 0.45 -22.61
N LEU A 651 -6.46 0.55 -21.51
CA LEU A 651 -6.94 1.82 -20.97
C LEU A 651 -5.79 2.68 -20.41
N PHE A 652 -4.82 2.05 -19.75
CA PHE A 652 -3.61 2.70 -19.25
C PHE A 652 -2.73 3.25 -20.39
N GLY A 653 -2.75 2.62 -21.57
CA GLY A 653 -2.12 3.14 -22.80
C GLY A 653 -2.96 4.16 -23.58
N ALA A 654 -4.28 4.21 -23.39
CA ALA A 654 -5.16 5.06 -24.18
C ALA A 654 -5.14 6.52 -23.69
N ASN A 655 -4.68 7.47 -24.50
CA ASN A 655 -4.71 8.91 -24.16
C ASN A 655 -5.92 9.61 -24.79
N LEU A 656 -7.03 9.68 -24.06
CA LEU A 656 -8.26 10.32 -24.52
C LEU A 656 -8.24 11.82 -24.21
N GLN A 657 -8.91 12.61 -25.07
CA GLN A 657 -9.25 13.99 -24.75
C GLN A 657 -10.04 14.04 -23.43
N PRO A 658 -10.04 15.18 -22.69
CA PRO A 658 -10.75 15.29 -21.42
C PRO A 658 -12.19 14.79 -21.52
N ALA A 659 -12.45 13.65 -20.88
CA ALA A 659 -13.77 13.03 -20.81
C ALA A 659 -14.36 13.27 -19.42
N PHE A 660 -15.68 13.39 -19.35
CA PHE A 660 -16.37 13.78 -18.14
C PHE A 660 -16.75 12.60 -17.25
N LEU A 661 -17.51 11.63 -17.76
CA LEU A 661 -18.06 10.52 -16.97
C LEU A 661 -17.92 9.17 -17.67
N ALA A 662 -17.38 8.17 -16.98
CA ALA A 662 -17.58 6.77 -17.33
C ALA A 662 -18.51 6.10 -16.30
N PHE A 663 -19.68 5.64 -16.73
CA PHE A 663 -20.59 4.82 -15.91
C PHE A 663 -20.41 3.37 -16.32
N LEU A 664 -19.80 2.56 -15.45
CA LEU A 664 -19.49 1.17 -15.73
C LEU A 664 -20.50 0.27 -15.01
N SER A 665 -21.62 0.00 -15.67
CA SER A 665 -22.63 -0.97 -15.24
C SER A 665 -22.17 -2.39 -15.56
N ALA A 666 -21.14 -2.81 -14.83
CA ALA A 666 -20.52 -4.11 -14.97
C ALA A 666 -19.92 -4.57 -13.63
N CYS A 667 -19.76 -5.87 -13.49
CA CYS A 667 -19.26 -6.51 -12.27
C CYS A 667 -17.80 -6.11 -11.97
N SER A 668 -17.49 -5.89 -10.69
CA SER A 668 -16.11 -5.77 -10.17
C SER A 668 -15.22 -4.71 -10.86
N THR A 669 -15.80 -3.67 -11.44
CA THR A 669 -15.06 -2.63 -12.18
C THR A 669 -14.14 -1.77 -11.31
N ALA A 670 -14.32 -1.79 -9.99
CA ALA A 670 -13.47 -1.12 -9.01
C ALA A 670 -12.79 -2.08 -8.02
N GLN A 671 -12.62 -3.35 -8.42
CA GLN A 671 -12.01 -4.38 -7.58
C GLN A 671 -10.58 -4.66 -8.01
N ASN A 672 -9.65 -4.72 -7.05
CA ASN A 672 -8.34 -5.35 -7.23
C ASN A 672 -8.29 -6.61 -6.36
N GLN A 673 -8.05 -7.77 -6.97
CA GLN A 673 -8.02 -9.05 -6.27
C GLN A 673 -6.60 -9.43 -5.79
N GLN A 674 -5.56 -8.74 -6.25
CA GLN A 674 -4.17 -8.94 -5.85
C GLN A 674 -3.79 -8.11 -4.62
N ASP A 675 -3.60 -8.80 -3.48
CA ASP A 675 -3.31 -8.14 -2.20
C ASP A 675 -1.95 -7.42 -2.19
N VAL A 676 -0.95 -7.97 -2.88
CA VAL A 676 0.40 -7.38 -2.99
C VAL A 676 0.45 -6.14 -3.90
N LEU A 677 -0.60 -5.90 -4.69
CA LEU A 677 -0.74 -4.73 -5.56
C LEU A 677 -1.89 -3.82 -5.13
N ALA A 678 -2.42 -4.00 -3.91
CA ALA A 678 -3.56 -3.22 -3.41
C ALA A 678 -3.27 -1.70 -3.32
N ASP A 679 -1.99 -1.32 -3.19
CA ASP A 679 -1.56 0.08 -3.19
C ASP A 679 -1.50 0.71 -4.59
N GLU A 680 -1.52 -0.10 -5.65
CA GLU A 680 -1.43 0.38 -7.04
C GLU A 680 -2.81 0.67 -7.66
N SER A 681 -3.89 0.25 -7.00
CA SER A 681 -5.28 0.47 -7.44
C SER A 681 -5.51 0.12 -8.92
N ILE A 682 -4.96 -0.99 -9.39
CA ILE A 682 -5.10 -1.43 -10.80
C ILE A 682 -6.45 -2.12 -10.96
N HIS A 683 -7.39 -1.47 -11.65
CA HIS A 683 -8.72 -1.99 -11.99
C HIS A 683 -9.36 -1.11 -13.09
N LEU A 684 -10.54 -1.50 -13.61
CA LEU A 684 -11.18 -0.77 -14.72
C LEU A 684 -11.47 0.70 -14.38
N ALA A 685 -11.98 1.00 -13.18
CA ALA A 685 -12.33 2.37 -12.82
C ALA A 685 -11.11 3.31 -12.77
N SER A 686 -9.97 2.86 -12.25
CA SER A 686 -8.73 3.64 -12.30
C SER A 686 -8.17 3.70 -13.72
N GLY A 687 -8.34 2.65 -14.52
CA GLY A 687 -8.04 2.64 -15.95
C GLY A 687 -8.77 3.72 -16.72
N PHE A 688 -10.08 3.91 -16.50
CA PHE A 688 -10.83 5.00 -17.13
C PHE A 688 -10.40 6.39 -16.63
N LEU A 689 -10.10 6.54 -15.33
CA LEU A 689 -9.55 7.80 -14.80
C LEU A 689 -8.23 8.18 -15.47
N VAL A 690 -7.31 7.21 -15.54
CA VAL A 690 -6.04 7.33 -16.23
C VAL A 690 -6.33 7.68 -17.69
N ALA A 691 -7.17 6.90 -18.37
CA ALA A 691 -7.51 7.02 -19.79
C ALA A 691 -7.93 8.44 -20.22
N GLY A 692 -8.66 9.17 -19.39
CA GLY A 692 -9.33 10.38 -19.87
C GLY A 692 -10.39 10.95 -18.94
N PHE A 693 -11.05 10.09 -18.19
CA PHE A 693 -12.29 10.41 -17.51
C PHE A 693 -12.03 11.11 -16.19
N ARG A 694 -12.78 12.19 -15.92
CA ARG A 694 -12.74 12.88 -14.63
C ARG A 694 -13.46 12.12 -13.52
N HIS A 695 -14.55 11.47 -13.89
CA HIS A 695 -15.43 10.75 -12.98
C HIS A 695 -15.69 9.35 -13.51
N VAL A 696 -15.68 8.38 -12.60
CA VAL A 696 -16.04 7.01 -12.91
C VAL A 696 -16.99 6.48 -11.85
N ILE A 697 -18.10 5.88 -12.29
CA ILE A 697 -18.99 5.10 -11.45
C ILE A 697 -18.66 3.64 -11.69
N GLY A 698 -18.36 2.90 -10.63
CA GLY A 698 -18.00 1.49 -10.72
C GLY A 698 -18.48 0.68 -9.52
N CYS A 699 -18.25 -0.62 -9.57
CA CYS A 699 -18.71 -1.60 -8.59
C CYS A 699 -17.52 -2.32 -7.94
N LEU A 700 -17.51 -2.42 -6.61
CA LEU A 700 -16.48 -3.12 -5.84
C LEU A 700 -16.55 -4.66 -5.96
N TRP A 701 -17.70 -5.21 -6.36
CA TRP A 701 -17.94 -6.65 -6.56
C TRP A 701 -19.07 -6.86 -7.59
N PRO A 702 -19.44 -8.12 -7.94
CA PRO A 702 -20.50 -8.40 -8.91
C PRO A 702 -21.88 -7.90 -8.48
N SER A 703 -22.60 -7.30 -9.43
CA SER A 703 -23.94 -6.72 -9.21
C SER A 703 -25.05 -7.63 -9.72
N SER A 704 -26.24 -7.49 -9.14
CA SER A 704 -27.48 -8.00 -9.74
C SER A 704 -27.93 -7.11 -10.89
N ASP A 705 -28.29 -7.75 -12.00
CA ASP A 705 -28.79 -7.11 -13.23
C ASP A 705 -29.97 -6.15 -12.97
N GLU A 706 -30.97 -6.56 -12.18
CA GLU A 706 -32.12 -5.70 -11.84
C GLU A 706 -31.71 -4.42 -11.09
N VAL A 707 -30.69 -4.52 -10.22
CA VAL A 707 -30.25 -3.39 -9.41
C VAL A 707 -29.41 -2.41 -10.22
N CYS A 708 -28.65 -2.89 -11.21
CA CYS A 708 -27.99 -2.04 -12.19
C CYS A 708 -28.99 -1.10 -12.87
N VAL A 709 -30.11 -1.66 -13.38
CA VAL A 709 -31.17 -0.88 -14.02
C VAL A 709 -31.71 0.20 -13.06
N ASP A 710 -32.01 -0.16 -11.81
CA ASP A 710 -32.55 0.77 -10.82
C ASP A 710 -31.57 1.92 -10.51
N VAL A 711 -30.29 1.61 -10.27
CA VAL A 711 -29.27 2.61 -9.95
C VAL A 711 -29.01 3.53 -11.14
N ALA A 712 -28.84 2.98 -12.35
CA ALA A 712 -28.63 3.80 -13.55
C ALA A 712 -29.81 4.74 -13.78
N ARG A 713 -31.05 4.23 -13.70
CA ARG A 713 -32.27 5.04 -13.85
C ARG A 713 -32.31 6.20 -12.87
N GLU A 714 -32.13 5.92 -11.58
CA GLU A 714 -32.21 6.95 -10.54
C GLU A 714 -31.01 7.92 -10.59
N PHE A 715 -29.84 7.45 -11.02
CA PHE A 715 -28.64 8.27 -11.21
C PHE A 715 -28.86 9.33 -12.30
N TYR A 716 -29.24 8.92 -13.52
CA TYR A 716 -29.44 9.87 -14.62
C TYR A 716 -30.63 10.80 -14.36
N ARG A 717 -31.70 10.32 -13.71
CA ARG A 717 -32.80 11.18 -13.25
C ARG A 717 -32.32 12.25 -12.26
N ALA A 718 -31.49 11.87 -11.29
CA ALA A 718 -30.96 12.81 -10.30
C ALA A 718 -29.98 13.83 -10.87
N LEU A 719 -29.33 13.54 -12.00
CA LEU A 719 -28.51 14.52 -12.73
C LEU A 719 -29.34 15.62 -13.39
N ASN A 720 -30.64 15.37 -13.65
CA ASN A 720 -31.59 16.32 -14.22
C ASN A 720 -31.01 17.08 -15.42
N MET A 721 -30.53 16.35 -16.41
CA MET A 721 -29.86 16.88 -17.61
C MET A 721 -30.83 17.57 -18.61
N THR A 722 -32.00 17.99 -18.15
CA THR A 722 -33.10 18.54 -18.97
C THR A 722 -33.15 20.07 -19.00
N ASP A 723 -32.32 20.74 -18.19
CA ASP A 723 -32.48 22.16 -17.88
C ASP A 723 -31.47 23.08 -18.62
N GLY A 724 -30.72 22.56 -19.62
CA GLY A 724 -29.69 23.32 -20.37
C GLY A 724 -28.47 23.77 -19.56
N LYS A 725 -28.44 23.47 -18.26
CA LYS A 725 -27.33 23.78 -17.35
C LYS A 725 -26.45 22.54 -17.26
N GLY A 726 -25.36 22.51 -18.03
CA GLY A 726 -24.41 21.39 -18.08
C GLY A 726 -24.07 20.80 -16.69
N VAL A 727 -23.77 19.52 -16.66
CA VAL A 727 -23.57 18.77 -15.42
C VAL A 727 -22.25 19.17 -14.77
N LYS A 728 -22.31 19.59 -13.50
CA LYS A 728 -21.13 19.95 -12.70
C LYS A 728 -20.58 18.74 -11.95
N ASP A 729 -19.28 18.71 -11.68
CA ASP A 729 -18.56 17.63 -10.97
C ASP A 729 -19.29 17.18 -9.68
N LYS A 730 -19.69 18.14 -8.83
CA LYS A 730 -20.36 17.85 -7.55
C LYS A 730 -21.73 17.16 -7.72
N ALA A 731 -22.36 17.24 -8.89
CA ALA A 731 -23.65 16.63 -9.16
C ALA A 731 -23.54 15.10 -9.27
N LEU A 732 -22.43 14.57 -9.80
CA LEU A 732 -22.26 13.13 -10.06
C LEU A 732 -22.21 12.31 -8.76
N ALA A 733 -21.36 12.70 -7.81
CA ALA A 733 -21.30 12.03 -6.51
C ALA A 733 -22.62 12.14 -5.73
N ARG A 734 -23.35 13.26 -5.86
CA ARG A 734 -24.69 13.43 -5.27
C ARG A 734 -25.74 12.55 -5.93
N ALA A 735 -25.73 12.46 -7.25
CA ALA A 735 -26.66 11.63 -8.00
C ALA A 735 -26.47 10.15 -7.64
N LEU A 736 -25.21 9.69 -7.55
CA LEU A 736 -24.93 8.32 -7.10
C LEU A 736 -25.40 8.10 -5.67
N HIS A 737 -25.08 9.03 -4.76
CA HIS A 737 -25.50 8.96 -3.37
C HIS A 737 -27.03 8.83 -3.24
N PHE A 738 -27.79 9.61 -4.02
CA PHE A 738 -29.24 9.54 -4.06
C PHE A 738 -29.75 8.21 -4.64
N ALA A 739 -29.22 7.79 -5.79
CA ALA A 739 -29.62 6.56 -6.47
C ALA A 739 -29.40 5.32 -5.60
N VAL A 740 -28.22 5.20 -4.99
CA VAL A 740 -27.91 4.13 -4.02
C VAL A 740 -28.81 4.24 -2.79
N GLY A 741 -29.09 5.45 -2.32
CA GLY A 741 -30.03 5.70 -1.21
C GLY A 741 -31.45 5.19 -1.49
N LYS A 742 -31.94 5.28 -2.73
CA LYS A 742 -33.23 4.73 -3.15
C LYS A 742 -33.25 3.20 -3.10
N VAL A 743 -32.21 2.56 -3.63
CA VAL A 743 -32.06 1.10 -3.55
C VAL A 743 -31.93 0.64 -2.10
N TYR A 744 -31.13 1.35 -1.30
CA TYR A 744 -30.96 1.10 0.13
C TYR A 744 -32.27 1.15 0.91
N ALA A 745 -33.15 2.11 0.60
CA ALA A 745 -34.43 2.27 1.30
C ALA A 745 -35.34 1.04 1.13
N ILE A 746 -35.25 0.35 -0.01
CA ILE A 746 -36.07 -0.83 -0.34
C ILE A 746 -35.37 -2.12 0.09
N ARG A 747 -34.05 -2.20 -0.10
CA ARG A 747 -33.24 -3.42 0.03
C ARG A 747 -32.20 -3.32 1.14
N ARG A 748 -32.53 -2.62 2.24
CA ARG A 748 -31.63 -2.31 3.38
C ARG A 748 -30.83 -3.52 3.85
N ASP A 749 -31.50 -4.66 4.00
CA ASP A 749 -30.93 -5.88 4.55
C ASP A 749 -30.05 -6.67 3.57
N HIS A 750 -29.91 -6.18 2.34
CA HIS A 750 -29.14 -6.81 1.27
C HIS A 750 -27.97 -5.92 0.81
N PRO A 751 -26.95 -5.67 1.65
CA PRO A 751 -25.80 -4.82 1.31
C PRO A 751 -25.07 -5.19 0.03
N PHE A 752 -25.07 -6.46 -0.38
CA PHE A 752 -24.47 -6.85 -1.66
C PHE A 752 -25.08 -6.12 -2.87
N LEU A 753 -26.34 -5.70 -2.76
CA LEU A 753 -27.06 -5.03 -3.85
C LEU A 753 -26.78 -3.52 -3.92
N TRP A 754 -26.47 -2.86 -2.80
CA TRP A 754 -26.37 -1.39 -2.77
C TRP A 754 -24.99 -0.86 -2.38
N ALA A 755 -24.20 -1.60 -1.60
CA ALA A 755 -22.91 -1.13 -1.06
C ALA A 755 -21.74 -1.24 -2.06
N GLN A 756 -21.97 -1.79 -3.24
CA GLN A 756 -20.92 -2.01 -4.24
C GLN A 756 -20.57 -0.74 -5.03
N TYR A 757 -21.53 0.18 -5.16
CA TYR A 757 -21.41 1.31 -6.05
C TYR A 757 -20.55 2.41 -5.45
N ILE A 758 -19.49 2.77 -6.16
CA ILE A 758 -18.61 3.87 -5.79
C ILE A 758 -18.53 4.91 -6.88
N HIS A 759 -18.33 6.15 -6.46
CA HIS A 759 -17.86 7.21 -7.33
C HIS A 759 -16.34 7.36 -7.14
N MET A 760 -15.58 7.29 -8.23
CA MET A 760 -14.14 7.54 -8.24
C MET A 760 -13.80 8.78 -9.08
N GLY A 761 -12.94 9.67 -8.57
CA GLY A 761 -12.50 10.87 -9.31
C GLY A 761 -12.81 12.20 -8.61
N ALA A 762 -12.88 13.28 -9.40
CA ALA A 762 -12.78 14.68 -8.95
C ALA A 762 -13.85 15.18 -7.98
#